data_AF-A0A7M7QF67-F1
#
_entry.id   AF-A0A7M7QF67-F1
#
_cell.length_a   1.000
_cell.length_b   1.000
_cell.length_c   1.000
_cell.angle_alpha   90.00
_cell.angle_beta   90.00
_cell.angle_gamma   90.00
#
_symmetry.space_group_name_H-M   'P 1'
#
loop_
_entity.id
_entity.type
_entity.pdbx_description
1 polymer ?
#
loop_
_entity_poly.entity_id
_entity_poly.type
_entity_poly.pdbx_seq_one_letter_code
_entity_poly.pdbx_strand_id
1 'polypeptide(L)'
;MDMLPSFRVLAYLGIWIEEGSSFVFLRRLCGLFLSNTIFYFTLTEVIELYLLRNNIEELVDVMFLTVTFAMLCLKILNFNFRHKGLLNLLTDFRMDVCKARSPEEENILNKYTTKILNIFQNILVLSQATGIFFCVLPFITLEPADYEIPYKTYQFYDDTTAMGFTITCVIQFIALIFGIFINVSMDTMIYGFIILSTGQFELISYRINKSSKENDRALLKQCIMHHNCMNNLVKKTTNLFMTVIAPLFFFSLLTLCASIFQMSQNDIISLEFLGFAMYLSCMLCQVFLYCWYGNELKLKSADLVNEVFGSDWTVLEYTEKKTLYLLMLSAQRPCDISWRGQCTLSLETFVWIMKTSYTAFNLLQRYVETMDVLPLNFRILQYCGIWYEYPEHLWMVKTVYKTFVVVVLFSLTLSELIELGLISNNVHESTECLFLSLTFLTICFKIINFMCRQDSLKEILDAYRVDIFRPKTAEEKQIIVNYQNVISTFFVIYLTMALMAGTCMILVPIISSTSNDTELPIKTYQPYNTQDLMLYSITYFHQILSFLFGILINVCMDMLVCGFVILACCQLDLCGHRIGQNQMDIPAKDHITHHILIGDVVKKVQSFFIVVVVLLFSCSLIILCTSLFQMPQQNIMTLEFFTLFMYLMSVLYQIFVYCWFGNQLQLKSKSISDAIYDSNWADLTPHKRKDYLFSMFMSQNGFTISFHGQCSISIQTYVWIVKTSYGAYNLLQKTSA
;
A
#
# COMPACT_ATOMS: atom_id res chain seq x y z
N MET A 1 -7.00 -45.26 -15.77
CA MET A 1 -6.79 -44.49 -14.51
C MET A 1 -5.42 -44.76 -13.89
N ASP A 2 -4.47 -45.35 -14.64
CA ASP A 2 -3.09 -45.59 -14.21
C ASP A 2 -2.29 -44.28 -14.24
N MET A 3 -2.54 -43.52 -13.17
CA MET A 3 -1.87 -42.32 -12.70
C MET A 3 -1.99 -41.13 -13.67
N LEU A 4 -2.70 -40.09 -13.21
CA LEU A 4 -2.61 -38.76 -13.82
C LEU A 4 -1.13 -38.44 -14.10
N PRO A 5 -0.79 -37.83 -15.25
CA PRO A 5 0.59 -37.56 -15.63
C PRO A 5 1.35 -36.78 -14.54
N SER A 6 0.65 -35.96 -13.78
CA SER A 6 1.15 -35.25 -12.59
C SER A 6 1.79 -36.17 -11.55
N PHE A 7 1.19 -37.31 -11.24
CA PHE A 7 1.78 -38.26 -10.28
C PHE A 7 3.07 -38.89 -10.79
N ARG A 8 3.22 -39.09 -12.11
CA ARG A 8 4.46 -39.62 -12.69
C ARG A 8 5.60 -38.61 -12.56
N VAL A 9 5.32 -37.33 -12.80
CA VAL A 9 6.31 -36.25 -12.60
C VAL A 9 6.66 -36.10 -11.13
N LEU A 10 5.68 -36.07 -10.23
CA LEU A 10 5.92 -36.02 -8.78
C LEU A 10 6.71 -37.25 -8.29
N ALA A 11 6.51 -38.42 -8.91
CA ALA A 11 7.26 -39.62 -8.58
C ALA A 11 8.71 -39.57 -9.08
N TYR A 12 8.94 -39.01 -10.26
CA TYR A 12 10.28 -38.80 -10.80
C TYR A 12 11.08 -37.81 -9.94
N LEU A 13 10.43 -36.74 -9.47
CA LEU A 13 11.01 -35.74 -8.58
C LEU A 13 11.16 -36.21 -7.12
N GLY A 14 10.68 -37.42 -6.80
CA GLY A 14 10.84 -38.01 -5.47
C GLY A 14 9.88 -37.48 -4.39
N ILE A 15 8.86 -36.72 -4.78
CA ILE A 15 7.83 -36.18 -3.87
C ILE A 15 6.70 -37.20 -3.66
N TRP A 16 6.37 -37.97 -4.69
CA TRP A 16 5.41 -39.08 -4.59
C TRP A 16 6.14 -40.42 -4.69
N ILE A 17 5.80 -41.37 -3.82
CA ILE A 17 6.41 -42.70 -3.82
C ILE A 17 5.28 -43.72 -3.71
N GLU A 18 5.21 -44.65 -4.66
CA GLU A 18 4.33 -45.81 -4.56
C GLU A 18 5.06 -46.97 -3.88
N GLU A 19 4.34 -47.71 -3.04
CA GLU A 19 4.84 -48.93 -2.40
C GLU A 19 5.11 -49.99 -3.50
N GLY A 20 6.39 -50.20 -3.85
CA GLY A 20 6.82 -51.24 -4.80
C GLY A 20 7.85 -50.84 -5.85
N SER A 21 8.25 -49.57 -5.97
CA SER A 21 9.24 -49.15 -6.98
C SER A 21 10.68 -49.55 -6.58
N SER A 22 11.51 -49.99 -7.53
CA SER A 22 12.97 -50.08 -7.32
C SER A 22 13.55 -48.65 -7.11
N PHE A 23 14.51 -48.49 -6.19
CA PHE A 23 15.14 -47.21 -5.82
C PHE A 23 14.32 -46.22 -4.95
N VAL A 24 13.41 -46.70 -4.09
CA VAL A 24 12.64 -45.84 -3.15
C VAL A 24 13.53 -44.90 -2.33
N PHE A 25 14.63 -45.42 -1.77
CA PHE A 25 15.50 -44.66 -0.87
C PHE A 25 16.13 -43.45 -1.58
N LEU A 26 16.67 -43.65 -2.79
CA LEU A 26 17.32 -42.59 -3.56
C LEU A 26 16.32 -41.51 -3.98
N ARG A 27 15.12 -41.91 -4.46
CA ARG A 27 14.07 -40.96 -4.83
C ARG A 27 13.60 -40.13 -3.64
N ARG A 28 13.45 -40.74 -2.46
CA ARG A 28 13.09 -40.03 -1.23
C ARG A 28 14.15 -39.00 -0.83
N LEU A 29 15.43 -39.35 -0.99
CA LEU A 29 16.54 -38.45 -0.69
C LEU A 29 16.57 -37.27 -1.68
N CYS A 30 16.37 -37.51 -2.98
CA CYS A 30 16.23 -36.46 -3.99
C CYS A 30 15.04 -35.53 -3.71
N GLY A 31 13.87 -36.08 -3.37
CA GLY A 31 12.69 -35.28 -3.04
C GLY A 31 12.88 -34.43 -1.79
N LEU A 32 13.51 -34.99 -0.75
CA LEU A 32 13.88 -34.24 0.45
C LEU A 32 14.88 -33.13 0.13
N PHE A 33 15.92 -33.41 -0.66
CA PHE A 33 16.89 -32.40 -1.09
C PHE A 33 16.21 -31.25 -1.83
N LEU A 34 15.44 -31.54 -2.88
CA LEU A 34 14.72 -30.54 -3.67
C LEU A 34 13.75 -29.72 -2.83
N SER A 35 12.98 -30.37 -1.94
CA SER A 35 12.08 -29.65 -1.05
C SER A 35 12.84 -28.69 -0.13
N ASN A 36 13.95 -29.14 0.49
CA ASN A 36 14.77 -28.30 1.36
C ASN A 36 15.40 -27.12 0.58
N THR A 37 15.85 -27.33 -0.66
CA THR A 37 16.35 -26.24 -1.51
C THR A 37 15.27 -25.19 -1.77
N ILE A 38 14.03 -25.61 -2.06
CA ILE A 38 12.90 -24.70 -2.24
C ILE A 38 12.59 -23.96 -0.94
N PHE A 39 12.49 -24.66 0.19
CA PHE A 39 12.26 -24.02 1.50
C PHE A 39 13.35 -23.01 1.85
N TYR A 40 14.62 -23.35 1.59
CA TYR A 40 15.73 -22.44 1.80
C TYR A 40 15.60 -21.17 0.95
N PHE A 41 15.35 -21.32 -0.36
CA PHE A 41 15.13 -20.20 -1.27
C PHE A 41 13.95 -19.30 -0.83
N THR A 42 12.84 -19.91 -0.40
CA THR A 42 11.69 -19.15 0.10
C THR A 42 12.00 -18.39 1.39
N LEU A 43 12.85 -18.94 2.25
CA LEU A 43 13.22 -18.32 3.52
C LEU A 43 14.11 -17.10 3.27
N THR A 44 15.07 -17.20 2.36
CA THR A 44 15.96 -16.07 1.99
C THR A 44 15.19 -14.93 1.35
N GLU A 45 14.19 -15.25 0.54
CA GLU A 45 13.24 -14.31 -0.06
C GLU A 45 12.39 -13.58 1.00
N VAL A 46 11.82 -14.31 1.97
CA VAL A 46 10.99 -13.72 3.04
C VAL A 46 11.80 -12.80 3.95
N ILE A 47 13.06 -13.13 4.23
CA ILE A 47 13.97 -12.27 5.00
C ILE A 47 14.25 -10.98 4.22
N GLU A 48 14.55 -11.08 2.93
CA GLU A 48 14.80 -9.92 2.07
C GLU A 48 13.59 -8.98 2.01
N LEU A 49 12.38 -9.54 1.86
CA LEU A 49 11.13 -8.78 1.89
C LEU A 49 10.96 -7.98 3.19
N TYR A 50 11.38 -8.54 4.32
CA TYR A 50 11.35 -7.84 5.61
C TYR A 50 12.37 -6.70 5.71
N LEU A 51 13.55 -6.86 5.11
CA LEU A 51 14.60 -5.85 5.08
C LEU A 51 14.21 -4.66 4.17
N LEU A 52 13.61 -4.95 3.00
CA LEU A 52 13.20 -3.97 2.01
C LEU A 52 11.88 -3.24 2.33
N ARG A 53 11.29 -3.45 3.52
CA ARG A 53 9.98 -2.89 3.90
C ARG A 53 9.84 -1.37 3.77
N ASN A 54 10.96 -0.64 3.75
CA ASN A 54 10.97 0.82 3.65
C ASN A 54 11.04 1.32 2.20
N ASN A 55 11.45 0.47 1.24
CA ASN A 55 11.53 0.82 -0.18
C ASN A 55 10.44 0.06 -0.95
N ILE A 56 9.35 0.74 -1.28
CA ILE A 56 8.15 0.09 -1.84
C ILE A 56 8.42 -0.48 -3.24
N GLU A 57 9.25 0.18 -4.05
CA GLU A 57 9.56 -0.29 -5.42
C GLU A 57 10.28 -1.64 -5.38
N GLU A 58 11.38 -1.72 -4.62
CA GLU A 58 12.13 -2.96 -4.44
C GLU A 58 11.36 -4.03 -3.66
N LEU A 59 10.50 -3.62 -2.73
CA LEU A 59 9.61 -4.52 -2.02
C LEU A 59 8.67 -5.24 -2.99
N VAL A 60 8.06 -4.50 -3.92
CA VAL A 60 7.11 -5.06 -4.89
C VAL A 60 7.82 -5.99 -5.89
N ASP A 61 9.07 -5.69 -6.26
CA ASP A 61 9.92 -6.58 -7.06
C ASP A 61 10.14 -7.94 -6.40
N VAL A 62 10.38 -7.98 -5.09
CA VAL A 62 10.62 -9.25 -4.39
C VAL A 62 9.29 -9.95 -4.04
N MET A 63 8.21 -9.19 -3.86
CA MET A 63 6.91 -9.69 -3.39
C MET A 63 6.22 -10.70 -4.32
N PHE A 64 6.30 -10.57 -5.65
CA PHE A 64 5.58 -11.48 -6.53
C PHE A 64 6.17 -12.91 -6.52
N LEU A 65 7.49 -13.03 -6.46
CA LEU A 65 8.20 -14.31 -6.46
C LEU A 65 8.07 -14.98 -5.09
N THR A 66 8.34 -14.23 -4.01
CA THR A 66 8.23 -14.71 -2.62
C THR A 66 6.88 -15.37 -2.33
N VAL A 67 5.79 -14.74 -2.76
CA VAL A 67 4.44 -15.23 -2.49
C VAL A 67 4.13 -16.49 -3.30
N THR A 68 4.61 -16.56 -4.54
CA THR A 68 4.45 -17.76 -5.39
C THR A 68 5.14 -18.97 -4.76
N PHE A 69 6.36 -18.76 -4.27
CA PHE A 69 7.18 -19.79 -3.66
C PHE A 69 6.70 -20.17 -2.25
N ALA A 70 6.23 -19.22 -1.45
CA ALA A 70 5.57 -19.51 -0.17
C ALA A 70 4.32 -20.39 -0.35
N MET A 71 3.53 -20.13 -1.40
CA MET A 71 2.38 -20.96 -1.76
C MET A 71 2.78 -22.36 -2.24
N LEU A 72 3.90 -22.50 -2.94
CA LEU A 72 4.48 -23.80 -3.29
C LEU A 72 4.89 -24.60 -2.05
N CYS A 73 5.56 -23.96 -1.08
CA CYS A 73 5.89 -24.58 0.20
C CYS A 73 4.63 -25.09 0.92
N LEU A 74 3.56 -24.29 0.95
CA LEU A 74 2.28 -24.69 1.54
C LEU A 74 1.64 -25.89 0.81
N LYS A 75 1.74 -25.95 -0.53
CA LYS A 75 1.32 -27.12 -1.34
C LYS A 75 2.11 -28.38 -0.96
N ILE A 76 3.42 -28.28 -0.89
CA ILE A 76 4.32 -29.40 -0.54
C ILE A 76 4.01 -29.92 0.87
N LEU A 77 3.86 -29.03 1.85
CA LEU A 77 3.50 -29.41 3.23
C LEU A 77 2.14 -30.10 3.26
N ASN A 78 1.12 -29.53 2.61
CA ASN A 78 -0.21 -30.12 2.59
C ASN A 78 -0.21 -31.52 1.96
N PHE A 79 0.48 -31.68 0.83
CA PHE A 79 0.61 -32.95 0.13
C PHE A 79 1.26 -34.02 1.02
N ASN A 80 2.34 -33.66 1.73
CA ASN A 80 3.05 -34.56 2.63
C ASN A 80 2.22 -34.91 3.87
N PHE A 81 1.62 -33.93 4.55
CA PHE A 81 0.81 -34.17 5.75
C PHE A 81 -0.49 -34.93 5.46
N ARG A 82 -1.09 -34.72 4.29
CA ARG A 82 -2.37 -35.35 3.90
C ARG A 82 -2.19 -36.55 2.97
N HIS A 83 -0.98 -37.09 2.87
CA HIS A 83 -0.65 -38.22 1.99
C HIS A 83 -1.63 -39.41 2.11
N LYS A 84 -1.98 -39.83 3.33
CA LYS A 84 -2.97 -40.91 3.56
C LYS A 84 -4.37 -40.55 3.04
N GLY A 85 -4.77 -39.28 3.17
CA GLY A 85 -6.04 -38.79 2.63
C GLY A 85 -6.06 -38.81 1.10
N LEU A 86 -4.94 -38.47 0.47
CA LEU A 86 -4.77 -38.53 -0.98
C LEU A 86 -4.79 -39.97 -1.51
N LEU A 87 -4.12 -40.92 -0.82
CA LEU A 87 -4.19 -42.34 -1.14
C LEU A 87 -5.63 -42.86 -1.06
N ASN A 88 -6.36 -42.51 0.01
CA ASN A 88 -7.76 -42.88 0.16
C ASN A 88 -8.63 -42.31 -0.99
N LEU A 89 -8.38 -41.07 -1.40
CA LEU A 89 -9.09 -40.46 -2.53
C LEU A 89 -8.79 -41.21 -3.83
N LEU A 90 -7.53 -41.57 -4.07
CA LEU A 90 -7.12 -42.35 -5.24
C LEU A 90 -7.77 -43.73 -5.25
N THR A 91 -7.86 -44.40 -4.09
CA THR A 91 -8.55 -45.70 -3.98
C THR A 91 -10.04 -45.60 -4.23
N ASP A 92 -10.69 -44.52 -3.77
CA ASP A 92 -12.13 -44.29 -4.02
C ASP A 92 -12.42 -44.12 -5.52
N PHE A 93 -11.55 -43.40 -6.25
CA PHE A 93 -11.65 -43.29 -7.71
C PHE A 93 -11.41 -44.63 -8.44
N ARG A 94 -10.67 -45.56 -7.84
CA ARG A 94 -10.40 -46.90 -8.38
C ARG A 94 -11.50 -47.94 -8.07
N MET A 95 -12.55 -47.57 -7.33
CA MET A 95 -13.67 -48.46 -7.04
C MET A 95 -14.38 -48.92 -8.32
N ASP A 96 -14.94 -50.13 -8.32
CA ASP A 96 -15.62 -50.71 -9.49
C ASP A 96 -16.84 -49.92 -9.95
N VAL A 97 -17.43 -49.11 -9.07
CA VAL A 97 -18.55 -48.22 -9.39
C VAL A 97 -18.11 -47.11 -10.37
N CYS A 98 -16.85 -46.69 -10.31
CA CYS A 98 -16.28 -45.59 -11.10
C CYS A 98 -15.65 -46.05 -12.43
N LYS A 99 -15.52 -47.37 -12.64
CA LYS A 99 -14.94 -47.97 -13.85
C LYS A 99 -15.97 -48.07 -14.97
N ALA A 100 -15.52 -47.95 -16.22
CA ALA A 100 -16.34 -48.19 -17.41
C ALA A 100 -16.67 -49.69 -17.57
N ARG A 101 -17.88 -49.99 -18.03
CA ARG A 101 -18.37 -51.35 -18.30
C ARG A 101 -18.74 -51.58 -19.77
N SER A 102 -19.03 -50.51 -20.51
CA SER A 102 -19.31 -50.56 -21.93
C SER A 102 -18.30 -49.68 -22.70
N PRO A 103 -18.11 -49.92 -24.02
CA PRO A 103 -17.25 -49.08 -24.84
C PRO A 103 -17.73 -47.61 -24.89
N GLU A 104 -19.03 -47.35 -24.73
CA GLU A 104 -19.53 -45.96 -24.65
C GLU A 104 -19.09 -45.27 -23.36
N GLU A 105 -19.15 -45.99 -22.23
CA GLU A 105 -18.68 -45.47 -20.94
C GLU A 105 -17.17 -45.18 -20.96
N GLU A 106 -16.41 -46.04 -21.63
CA GLU A 106 -14.96 -45.85 -21.81
C GLU A 106 -14.66 -44.61 -22.66
N ASN A 107 -15.44 -44.35 -23.71
CA ASN A 107 -15.33 -43.12 -24.51
C ASN A 107 -15.57 -41.85 -23.68
N ILE A 108 -16.55 -41.86 -22.77
CA ILE A 108 -16.82 -40.73 -21.86
C ILE A 108 -15.60 -40.48 -20.96
N LEU A 109 -15.08 -41.52 -20.30
CA LEU A 109 -13.93 -41.36 -19.40
C LEU A 109 -12.64 -40.98 -20.15
N ASN A 110 -12.45 -41.49 -21.37
CA ASN A 110 -11.30 -41.16 -22.21
C ASN A 110 -11.34 -39.70 -22.67
N LYS A 111 -12.52 -39.15 -23.01
CA LYS A 111 -12.68 -37.72 -23.33
C LYS A 111 -12.14 -36.82 -22.21
N TYR A 112 -12.51 -37.10 -20.96
CA TYR A 112 -12.03 -36.34 -19.80
C TYR A 112 -10.55 -36.60 -19.49
N THR A 113 -10.08 -37.82 -19.66
CA THR A 113 -8.66 -38.17 -19.45
C THR A 113 -7.75 -37.46 -20.47
N THR A 114 -8.14 -37.46 -21.75
CA THR A 114 -7.43 -36.71 -22.81
C THR A 114 -7.46 -35.21 -22.56
N LYS A 115 -8.59 -34.67 -22.09
CA LYS A 115 -8.71 -33.27 -21.67
C LYS A 115 -7.66 -32.93 -20.60
N ILE A 116 -7.53 -33.76 -19.57
CA ILE A 116 -6.53 -33.59 -18.50
C ILE A 116 -5.09 -33.64 -19.04
N LEU A 117 -4.79 -34.60 -19.93
CA LEU A 117 -3.46 -34.73 -20.54
C LEU A 117 -3.07 -33.48 -21.34
N ASN A 118 -3.98 -32.96 -22.16
CA ASN A 118 -3.72 -31.77 -22.97
C ASN A 118 -3.50 -30.53 -22.10
N ILE A 119 -4.31 -30.36 -21.04
CA ILE A 119 -4.15 -29.26 -20.08
C ILE A 119 -2.81 -29.35 -19.37
N PHE A 120 -2.43 -30.55 -18.92
CA PHE A 120 -1.16 -30.79 -18.24
C PHE A 120 0.02 -30.39 -19.14
N GLN A 121 0.04 -30.86 -20.38
CA GLN A 121 1.11 -30.56 -21.34
C GLN A 121 1.20 -29.06 -21.67
N ASN A 122 0.07 -28.41 -21.96
CA ASN A 122 0.06 -27.01 -22.35
C ASN A 122 0.53 -26.08 -21.22
N ILE A 123 0.05 -26.29 -19.99
CA ILE A 123 0.47 -25.47 -18.84
C ILE A 123 1.93 -25.74 -18.48
N LEU A 124 2.36 -26.99 -18.56
CA LEU A 124 3.75 -27.35 -18.29
C LEU A 124 4.69 -26.64 -19.27
N VAL A 125 4.39 -26.66 -20.58
CA VAL A 125 5.21 -25.98 -21.59
C VAL A 125 5.23 -24.46 -21.35
N LEU A 126 4.06 -23.84 -21.12
CA LEU A 126 3.95 -22.39 -20.89
C LEU A 126 4.74 -21.94 -19.65
N SER A 127 4.57 -22.64 -18.53
CA SER A 127 5.25 -22.32 -17.27
C SER A 127 6.77 -22.55 -17.33
N GLN A 128 7.22 -23.62 -18.00
CA GLN A 128 8.64 -23.90 -18.16
C GLN A 128 9.33 -22.91 -19.11
N ALA A 129 8.66 -22.50 -20.19
CA ALA A 129 9.17 -21.44 -21.05
C ALA A 129 9.37 -20.13 -20.26
N THR A 130 8.40 -19.79 -19.40
CA THR A 130 8.49 -18.63 -18.51
C THR A 130 9.63 -18.77 -17.51
N GLY A 131 9.78 -19.93 -16.86
CA GLY A 131 10.88 -20.21 -15.93
C GLY A 131 12.26 -20.11 -16.57
N ILE A 132 12.43 -20.67 -17.77
CA ILE A 132 13.69 -20.58 -18.53
C ILE A 132 13.99 -19.12 -18.90
N PHE A 133 12.98 -18.36 -19.32
CA PHE A 133 13.15 -16.93 -19.60
C PHE A 133 13.67 -16.17 -18.38
N PHE A 134 13.07 -16.41 -17.21
CA PHE A 134 13.50 -15.82 -15.94
C PHE A 134 14.91 -16.27 -15.52
N CYS A 135 15.35 -17.49 -15.82
CA CYS A 135 16.73 -17.90 -15.58
C CYS A 135 17.74 -17.21 -16.52
N VAL A 136 17.33 -16.86 -17.74
CA VAL A 136 18.21 -16.29 -18.78
C VAL A 136 18.26 -14.75 -18.73
N LEU A 137 17.14 -14.10 -18.40
CA LEU A 137 16.99 -12.64 -18.37
C LEU A 137 18.14 -11.90 -17.65
N PRO A 138 18.56 -12.31 -16.43
CA PRO A 138 19.64 -11.66 -15.69
C PRO A 138 20.98 -11.65 -16.44
N PHE A 139 21.28 -12.70 -17.21
CA PHE A 139 22.52 -12.76 -18.00
C PHE A 139 22.51 -11.88 -19.25
N ILE A 140 21.33 -11.41 -19.67
CA ILE A 140 21.18 -10.50 -20.81
C ILE A 140 21.21 -9.05 -20.33
N THR A 141 20.64 -8.76 -19.15
CA THR A 141 20.48 -7.40 -18.63
C THR A 141 21.65 -6.92 -17.78
N LEU A 142 22.36 -7.81 -17.07
CA LEU A 142 23.47 -7.44 -16.20
C LEU A 142 24.76 -7.18 -17.00
N GLU A 143 25.40 -6.03 -16.77
CA GLU A 143 26.76 -5.77 -17.26
C GLU A 143 27.78 -6.64 -16.49
N PRO A 144 28.82 -7.17 -17.15
CA PRO A 144 29.74 -8.16 -16.57
C PRO A 144 30.61 -7.64 -15.40
N ALA A 145 30.48 -6.37 -15.03
CA ALA A 145 31.24 -5.72 -13.96
C ALA A 145 30.57 -5.81 -12.58
N ASP A 146 29.25 -6.05 -12.53
CA ASP A 146 28.49 -6.07 -11.28
C ASP A 146 28.11 -7.51 -10.89
N TYR A 147 28.63 -8.00 -9.77
CA TYR A 147 28.21 -9.28 -9.16
C TYR A 147 26.82 -9.16 -8.50
N GLU A 148 25.84 -8.62 -9.23
CA GLU A 148 24.47 -8.53 -8.73
C GLU A 148 23.75 -9.87 -8.86
N ILE A 149 23.18 -10.35 -7.75
CA ILE A 149 22.46 -11.61 -7.73
C ILE A 149 21.21 -11.49 -8.62
N PRO A 150 20.93 -12.50 -9.48
CA PRO A 150 19.77 -12.52 -10.38
C PRO A 150 18.43 -12.18 -9.73
N TYR A 151 18.21 -12.68 -8.52
CA TYR A 151 17.03 -12.39 -7.69
C TYR A 151 17.49 -11.91 -6.32
N LYS A 152 17.02 -10.71 -5.93
CA LYS A 152 17.29 -10.12 -4.62
C LYS A 152 16.81 -11.08 -3.52
N THR A 153 17.76 -11.70 -2.85
CA THR A 153 17.54 -12.70 -1.79
C THR A 153 18.61 -12.57 -0.74
N TYR A 154 18.22 -12.62 0.53
CA TYR A 154 19.16 -12.50 1.63
C TYR A 154 20.10 -13.71 1.68
N GLN A 155 21.41 -13.49 1.61
CA GLN A 155 22.42 -14.53 1.75
C GLN A 155 22.99 -14.56 3.17
N PHE A 156 23.13 -15.77 3.74
CA PHE A 156 23.77 -15.97 5.05
C PHE A 156 25.32 -15.97 4.99
N TYR A 157 25.86 -15.87 3.78
CA TYR A 157 27.29 -15.87 3.47
C TYR A 157 27.61 -14.72 2.51
N ASP A 158 28.90 -14.37 2.42
CA ASP A 158 29.37 -13.26 1.59
C ASP A 158 29.24 -13.58 0.09
N ASP A 159 28.25 -12.95 -0.53
CA ASP A 159 27.85 -13.05 -1.92
C ASP A 159 28.71 -12.19 -2.87
N THR A 160 29.51 -11.28 -2.32
CA THR A 160 30.51 -10.51 -3.09
C THR A 160 31.67 -11.38 -3.57
N THR A 161 31.85 -12.57 -2.99
CA THR A 161 32.84 -13.54 -3.45
C THR A 161 32.34 -14.33 -4.66
N ALA A 162 33.19 -14.56 -5.67
CA ALA A 162 32.82 -15.34 -6.87
C ALA A 162 32.26 -16.73 -6.55
N MET A 163 32.73 -17.35 -5.47
CA MET A 163 32.22 -18.64 -4.98
C MET A 163 30.81 -18.50 -4.38
N GLY A 164 30.57 -17.49 -3.54
CA GLY A 164 29.26 -17.19 -2.98
C GLY A 164 28.22 -16.87 -4.06
N PHE A 165 28.59 -16.03 -5.04
CA PHE A 165 27.76 -15.72 -6.19
C PHE A 165 27.35 -16.97 -6.99
N THR A 166 28.33 -17.82 -7.32
CA THR A 166 28.09 -19.04 -8.12
C THR A 166 27.18 -20.03 -7.38
N ILE A 167 27.41 -20.22 -6.08
CA ILE A 167 26.57 -21.10 -5.24
C ILE A 167 25.12 -20.59 -5.22
N THR A 168 24.94 -19.28 -5.01
CA THR A 168 23.62 -18.65 -4.97
C THR A 168 22.88 -18.84 -6.29
N CYS A 169 23.53 -18.56 -7.42
CA CYS A 169 22.93 -18.73 -8.75
C CYS A 169 22.48 -20.18 -9.00
N VAL A 170 23.32 -21.17 -8.63
CA VAL A 170 22.97 -22.59 -8.78
C VAL A 170 21.76 -22.95 -7.92
N ILE A 171 21.70 -22.50 -6.67
CA ILE A 171 20.56 -22.72 -5.78
C ILE A 171 19.28 -22.10 -6.35
N GLN A 172 19.35 -20.85 -6.82
CA GLN A 172 18.20 -20.13 -7.39
C GLN A 172 17.67 -20.83 -8.64
N PHE A 173 18.52 -21.25 -9.57
CA PHE A 173 18.08 -21.94 -10.78
C PHE A 173 17.51 -23.33 -10.51
N ILE A 174 18.08 -24.08 -9.58
CA ILE A 174 17.51 -25.36 -9.13
C ILE A 174 16.13 -25.12 -8.52
N ALA A 175 15.99 -24.13 -7.63
CA ALA A 175 14.72 -23.79 -7.00
C ALA A 175 13.66 -23.36 -8.02
N LEU A 176 14.02 -22.53 -9.00
CA LEU A 176 13.12 -22.05 -10.06
C LEU A 176 12.64 -23.18 -10.97
N ILE A 177 13.56 -23.91 -11.59
CA ILE A 177 13.21 -24.94 -12.57
C ILE A 177 12.37 -26.04 -11.91
N PHE A 178 12.89 -26.63 -10.81
CA PHE A 178 12.18 -27.73 -10.14
C PHE A 178 10.95 -27.24 -9.38
N GLY A 179 10.97 -26.03 -8.81
CA GLY A 179 9.83 -25.44 -8.14
C GLY A 179 8.63 -25.28 -9.07
N ILE A 180 8.85 -24.80 -10.31
CA ILE A 180 7.80 -24.67 -11.33
C ILE A 180 7.24 -26.05 -11.72
N PHE A 181 8.10 -27.06 -11.92
CA PHE A 181 7.64 -28.43 -12.22
C PHE A 181 6.71 -28.98 -11.13
N ILE A 182 7.08 -28.79 -9.86
CA ILE A 182 6.30 -29.27 -8.72
C ILE A 182 4.99 -28.49 -8.61
N ASN A 183 5.04 -27.17 -8.75
CA ASN A 183 3.86 -26.30 -8.67
C ASN A 183 2.79 -26.69 -9.70
N VAL A 184 3.19 -26.83 -10.97
CA VAL A 184 2.27 -27.22 -12.05
C VAL A 184 1.76 -28.65 -11.86
N SER A 185 2.61 -29.56 -11.43
CA SER A 185 2.18 -30.95 -11.18
C SER A 185 1.14 -31.05 -10.07
N MET A 186 1.28 -30.28 -8.99
CA MET A 186 0.30 -30.24 -7.91
C MET A 186 -1.03 -29.63 -8.37
N ASP A 187 -1.01 -28.54 -9.14
CA ASP A 187 -2.24 -27.87 -9.59
C ASP A 187 -3.00 -28.72 -10.61
N THR A 188 -2.27 -29.28 -11.57
CA THR A 188 -2.85 -30.18 -12.57
C THR A 188 -3.38 -31.48 -11.98
N MET A 189 -2.79 -31.97 -10.89
CA MET A 189 -3.37 -33.07 -10.12
C MET A 189 -4.74 -32.67 -9.55
N ILE A 190 -4.85 -31.47 -8.96
CA ILE A 190 -6.12 -30.98 -8.40
C ILE A 190 -7.16 -30.78 -9.51
N TYR A 191 -6.79 -30.14 -10.63
CA TYR A 191 -7.66 -30.04 -11.82
C TYR A 191 -8.10 -31.43 -12.27
N GLY A 192 -7.17 -32.39 -12.30
CA GLY A 192 -7.43 -33.78 -12.65
C GLY A 192 -8.54 -34.40 -11.82
N PHE A 193 -8.49 -34.26 -10.49
CA PHE A 193 -9.57 -34.79 -9.62
C PHE A 193 -10.92 -34.10 -9.85
N ILE A 194 -10.94 -32.79 -10.08
CA ILE A 194 -12.18 -32.03 -10.33
C ILE A 194 -12.78 -32.43 -11.69
N ILE A 195 -11.95 -32.52 -12.73
CA ILE A 195 -12.37 -32.92 -14.09
C ILE A 195 -12.83 -34.37 -14.10
N LEU A 196 -12.13 -35.28 -13.41
CA LEU A 196 -12.57 -36.68 -13.26
C LEU A 196 -13.91 -36.76 -12.54
N SER A 197 -14.10 -36.00 -11.45
CA SER A 197 -15.40 -35.93 -10.75
C SER A 197 -16.51 -35.45 -11.68
N THR A 198 -16.21 -34.46 -12.53
CA THR A 198 -17.15 -33.92 -13.53
C THR A 198 -17.54 -34.99 -14.55
N GLY A 199 -16.56 -35.75 -15.06
CA GLY A 199 -16.82 -36.86 -15.99
C GLY A 199 -17.62 -38.00 -15.37
N GLN A 200 -17.47 -38.23 -14.06
CA GLN A 200 -18.28 -39.23 -13.35
C GLN A 200 -19.75 -38.81 -13.22
N PHE A 201 -20.07 -37.52 -13.11
CA PHE A 201 -21.46 -37.05 -13.18
C PHE A 201 -22.08 -37.27 -14.57
N GLU A 202 -21.32 -37.00 -15.65
CA GLU A 202 -21.78 -37.31 -17.03
C GLU A 202 -22.00 -38.82 -17.22
N LEU A 203 -21.13 -39.65 -16.64
CA LEU A 203 -21.29 -41.11 -16.63
C LEU A 203 -22.54 -41.57 -15.88
N ILE A 204 -22.88 -40.94 -14.75
CA ILE A 204 -24.11 -41.24 -14.00
C ILE A 204 -25.34 -40.91 -14.86
N SER A 205 -25.37 -39.74 -15.51
CA SER A 205 -26.48 -39.36 -16.40
C SER A 205 -26.68 -40.38 -17.52
N TYR A 206 -25.60 -40.81 -18.17
CA TYR A 206 -25.64 -41.86 -19.20
C TYR A 206 -26.22 -43.18 -18.68
N ARG A 207 -25.74 -43.64 -17.52
CA ARG A 207 -26.22 -44.90 -16.92
C ARG A 207 -27.68 -44.84 -16.49
N ILE A 208 -28.16 -43.71 -15.99
CA ILE A 208 -29.57 -43.53 -15.62
C ILE A 208 -30.45 -43.62 -16.86
N ASN A 209 -30.10 -42.90 -17.94
CA ASN A 209 -30.83 -42.96 -19.20
C ASN A 209 -30.87 -44.37 -19.79
N LYS A 210 -29.77 -45.12 -19.72
CA LYS A 210 -29.72 -46.53 -20.13
C LYS A 210 -30.59 -47.42 -19.25
N SER A 211 -30.50 -47.28 -17.91
CA SER A 211 -31.32 -48.05 -16.96
C SER A 211 -32.81 -47.84 -17.16
N SER A 212 -33.21 -46.61 -17.52
CA SER A 212 -34.61 -46.27 -17.74
C SER A 212 -35.17 -46.92 -19.01
N LYS A 213 -34.34 -47.08 -20.06
CA LYS A 213 -34.73 -47.71 -21.32
C LYS A 213 -34.79 -49.24 -21.22
N GLU A 214 -33.85 -49.83 -20.50
CA GLU A 214 -33.74 -51.29 -20.34
C GLU A 214 -34.59 -51.83 -19.16
N ASN A 215 -35.18 -50.93 -18.36
CA ASN A 215 -35.94 -51.23 -17.14
C ASN A 215 -35.14 -52.10 -16.15
N ASP A 216 -33.83 -51.83 -16.02
CA ASP A 216 -32.93 -52.59 -15.15
C ASP A 216 -32.80 -51.96 -13.75
N ARG A 217 -33.54 -52.56 -12.81
CA ARG A 217 -33.56 -52.15 -11.39
C ARG A 217 -32.19 -52.24 -10.70
N ALA A 218 -31.37 -53.24 -11.06
CA ALA A 218 -30.06 -53.42 -10.44
C ALA A 218 -29.11 -52.31 -10.87
N LEU A 219 -29.17 -51.91 -12.14
CA LEU A 219 -28.39 -50.80 -12.69
C LEU A 219 -28.80 -49.46 -12.09
N LEU A 220 -30.11 -49.22 -11.92
CA LEU A 220 -30.62 -48.02 -11.26
C LEU A 220 -30.13 -47.88 -9.81
N LYS A 221 -30.18 -48.97 -9.03
CA LYS A 221 -29.66 -48.99 -7.65
C LYS A 221 -28.17 -48.66 -7.60
N GLN A 222 -27.39 -49.17 -8.55
CA GLN A 222 -25.97 -48.88 -8.65
C GLN A 222 -25.69 -47.42 -9.04
N CYS A 223 -26.53 -46.79 -9.87
CA CYS A 223 -26.42 -45.36 -10.19
C CYS A 223 -26.59 -44.47 -8.96
N ILE A 224 -27.52 -44.82 -8.06
CA ILE A 224 -27.74 -44.08 -6.82
C ILE A 224 -26.56 -44.24 -5.85
N MET A 225 -26.03 -45.47 -5.75
CA MET A 225 -24.79 -45.70 -5.00
C MET A 225 -23.61 -44.90 -5.58
N HIS A 226 -23.55 -44.82 -6.92
CA HIS A 226 -22.54 -44.04 -7.62
C HIS A 226 -22.67 -42.53 -7.33
N HIS A 227 -23.88 -41.97 -7.37
CA HIS A 227 -24.14 -40.58 -7.03
C HIS A 227 -23.74 -40.24 -5.58
N ASN A 228 -24.11 -41.09 -4.62
CA ASN A 228 -23.70 -40.91 -3.22
C ASN A 228 -22.18 -41.02 -3.02
N CYS A 229 -21.53 -41.95 -3.74
CA CYS A 229 -20.08 -42.07 -3.77
C CYS A 229 -19.43 -40.78 -4.31
N MET A 230 -19.96 -40.23 -5.41
CA MET A 230 -19.45 -38.99 -6.01
C MET A 230 -19.63 -37.77 -5.11
N ASN A 231 -20.77 -37.63 -4.44
CA ASN A 231 -20.98 -36.56 -3.46
C ASN A 231 -19.97 -36.65 -2.30
N ASN A 232 -19.62 -37.86 -1.85
CA ASN A 232 -18.61 -38.07 -0.83
C ASN A 232 -17.19 -37.81 -1.35
N LEU A 233 -16.89 -38.22 -2.60
CA LEU A 233 -15.62 -37.94 -3.28
C LEU A 233 -15.38 -36.44 -3.41
N VAL A 234 -16.36 -35.66 -3.90
CA VAL A 234 -16.24 -34.21 -4.02
C VAL A 234 -16.02 -33.55 -2.65
N LYS A 235 -16.70 -34.01 -1.60
CA LYS A 235 -16.47 -33.53 -0.22
C LYS A 235 -15.04 -33.84 0.27
N LYS A 236 -14.52 -35.05 -0.01
CA LYS A 236 -13.13 -35.42 0.33
C LYS A 236 -12.14 -34.55 -0.44
N THR A 237 -12.32 -34.36 -1.75
CA THR A 237 -11.50 -33.47 -2.60
C THR A 237 -11.51 -32.04 -2.06
N THR A 238 -12.69 -31.52 -1.69
CA THR A 238 -12.85 -30.17 -1.12
C THR A 238 -12.08 -30.04 0.20
N ASN A 239 -12.23 -30.99 1.12
CA ASN A 239 -11.53 -30.94 2.41
C ASN A 239 -10.01 -31.08 2.30
N LEU A 240 -9.51 -31.84 1.32
CA LEU A 240 -8.08 -32.03 1.11
C LEU A 240 -7.43 -30.79 0.50
N PHE A 241 -8.05 -30.22 -0.55
CA PHE A 241 -7.39 -29.19 -1.35
C PHE A 241 -7.82 -27.76 -1.04
N MET A 242 -9.01 -27.51 -0.47
CA MET A 242 -9.43 -26.13 -0.21
C MET A 242 -8.59 -25.41 0.84
N THR A 243 -7.92 -26.12 1.74
CA THR A 243 -6.94 -25.52 2.67
C THR A 243 -5.75 -24.88 1.94
N VAL A 244 -5.49 -25.29 0.69
CA VAL A 244 -4.40 -24.80 -0.16
C VAL A 244 -4.91 -23.80 -1.20
N ILE A 245 -6.07 -24.09 -1.80
CA ILE A 245 -6.67 -23.24 -2.85
C ILE A 245 -7.14 -21.90 -2.27
N ALA A 246 -7.70 -21.88 -1.05
CA ALA A 246 -8.19 -20.63 -0.46
C ALA A 246 -7.07 -19.59 -0.21
N PRO A 247 -5.94 -19.94 0.43
CA PRO A 247 -4.79 -19.03 0.51
C PRO A 247 -4.23 -18.66 -0.88
N LEU A 248 -4.19 -19.61 -1.83
CA LEU A 248 -3.73 -19.34 -3.20
C LEU A 248 -4.52 -18.20 -3.86
N PHE A 249 -5.84 -18.18 -3.70
CA PHE A 249 -6.70 -17.15 -4.28
C PHE A 249 -6.56 -15.79 -3.58
N PHE A 250 -6.31 -15.78 -2.28
CA PHE A 250 -6.05 -14.54 -1.55
C PHE A 250 -4.71 -13.93 -1.95
N PHE A 251 -3.67 -14.76 -2.02
CA PHE A 251 -2.33 -14.32 -2.38
C PHE A 251 -2.19 -14.01 -3.87
N SER A 252 -3.00 -14.61 -4.75
CA SER A 252 -3.01 -14.25 -6.17
C SER A 252 -3.47 -12.81 -6.41
N LEU A 253 -4.31 -12.23 -5.53
CA LEU A 253 -4.64 -10.80 -5.59
C LEU A 253 -3.39 -9.93 -5.44
N LEU A 254 -2.53 -10.28 -4.48
CA LEU A 254 -1.31 -9.56 -4.17
C LEU A 254 -0.29 -9.72 -5.32
N THR A 255 -0.10 -10.94 -5.83
CA THR A 255 0.83 -11.17 -6.95
C THR A 255 0.36 -10.50 -8.23
N LEU A 256 -0.94 -10.55 -8.56
CA LEU A 256 -1.48 -9.85 -9.73
C LEU A 256 -1.27 -8.35 -9.62
N CYS A 257 -1.53 -7.78 -8.44
CA CYS A 257 -1.33 -6.36 -8.19
C CYS A 257 0.15 -5.95 -8.33
N ALA A 258 1.07 -6.75 -7.76
CA ALA A 258 2.51 -6.53 -7.86
C ALA A 258 3.01 -6.58 -9.31
N SER A 259 2.61 -7.61 -10.06
CA SER A 259 3.04 -7.77 -11.46
C SER A 259 2.52 -6.66 -12.36
N ILE A 260 1.27 -6.23 -12.19
CA ILE A 260 0.72 -5.11 -12.97
C ILE A 260 1.44 -3.81 -12.61
N PHE A 261 1.78 -3.60 -11.32
CA PHE A 261 2.58 -2.46 -10.89
C PHE A 261 3.97 -2.45 -11.54
N GLN A 262 4.70 -3.58 -11.53
CA GLN A 262 6.00 -3.64 -12.18
C GLN A 262 5.94 -3.48 -13.70
N MET A 263 4.89 -4.01 -14.34
CA MET A 263 4.63 -3.74 -15.75
C MET A 263 4.34 -2.26 -16.04
N SER A 264 3.79 -1.50 -15.08
CA SER A 264 3.50 -0.07 -15.27
C SER A 264 4.74 0.82 -15.13
N GLN A 265 5.75 0.38 -14.38
CA GLN A 265 7.00 1.11 -14.18
C GLN A 265 7.99 0.89 -15.33
N ASN A 266 7.94 -0.28 -15.96
CA ASN A 266 8.86 -0.67 -17.01
C ASN A 266 8.37 -0.27 -18.40
N ASP A 267 9.30 0.14 -19.27
CA ASP A 267 9.00 0.45 -20.67
C ASP A 267 8.40 -0.75 -21.40
N ILE A 268 7.41 -0.51 -22.27
CA ILE A 268 6.67 -1.55 -23.01
C ILE A 268 7.61 -2.44 -23.86
N ILE A 269 8.78 -1.93 -24.26
CA ILE A 269 9.77 -2.61 -25.10
C ILE A 269 10.80 -3.40 -24.26
N SER A 270 10.85 -3.19 -22.93
CA SER A 270 11.87 -3.82 -22.08
C SER A 270 11.65 -5.35 -21.96
N LEU A 271 12.74 -6.10 -21.83
CA LEU A 271 12.67 -7.56 -21.60
C LEU A 271 12.06 -7.90 -20.24
N GLU A 272 12.18 -6.99 -19.27
CA GLU A 272 11.56 -7.11 -17.95
C GLU A 272 10.03 -7.02 -18.06
N PHE A 273 9.51 -6.06 -18.85
CA PHE A 273 8.07 -5.97 -19.12
C PHE A 273 7.54 -7.28 -19.73
N LEU A 274 8.26 -7.85 -20.71
CA LEU A 274 7.91 -9.14 -21.30
C LEU A 274 7.91 -10.28 -20.26
N GLY A 275 8.91 -10.32 -19.38
CA GLY A 275 9.00 -11.28 -18.28
C GLY A 275 7.78 -11.22 -17.35
N PHE A 276 7.44 -10.02 -16.89
CA PHE A 276 6.27 -9.80 -16.04
C PHE A 276 4.95 -10.13 -16.75
N ALA A 277 4.82 -9.82 -18.04
CA ALA A 277 3.65 -10.16 -18.84
C ALA A 277 3.48 -11.69 -18.98
N MET A 278 4.56 -12.43 -19.22
CA MET A 278 4.53 -13.89 -19.28
C MET A 278 4.16 -14.50 -17.92
N TYR A 279 4.75 -14.01 -16.83
CA TYR A 279 4.39 -14.43 -15.48
C TYR A 279 2.90 -14.16 -15.17
N LEU A 280 2.43 -12.94 -15.47
CA LEU A 280 1.04 -12.55 -15.30
C LEU A 280 0.09 -13.48 -16.07
N SER A 281 0.43 -13.83 -17.32
CA SER A 281 -0.36 -14.74 -18.14
C SER A 281 -0.45 -16.16 -17.53
N CYS A 282 0.66 -16.66 -16.96
CA CYS A 282 0.69 -17.96 -16.29
C CYS A 282 -0.19 -17.96 -15.04
N MET A 283 -0.07 -16.94 -14.20
CA MET A 283 -0.85 -16.81 -12.97
C MET A 283 -2.35 -16.66 -13.24
N LEU A 284 -2.74 -15.86 -14.25
CA LEU A 284 -4.13 -15.72 -14.67
C LEU A 284 -4.69 -17.04 -15.19
N CYS A 285 -3.93 -17.77 -16.01
CA CYS A 285 -4.31 -19.08 -16.51
C CYS A 285 -4.54 -20.07 -15.36
N GLN A 286 -3.64 -20.11 -14.38
CA GLN A 286 -3.75 -20.97 -13.19
C GLN A 286 -5.04 -20.69 -12.41
N VAL A 287 -5.30 -19.43 -12.02
CA VAL A 287 -6.51 -19.08 -11.25
C VAL A 287 -7.79 -19.32 -12.07
N PHE A 288 -7.76 -19.01 -13.37
CA PHE A 288 -8.87 -19.24 -14.27
C PHE A 288 -9.26 -20.73 -14.34
N LEU A 289 -8.29 -21.64 -14.44
CA LEU A 289 -8.58 -23.07 -14.55
C LEU A 289 -9.21 -23.66 -13.28
N TYR A 290 -8.82 -23.21 -12.09
CA TYR A 290 -9.53 -23.58 -10.85
C TYR A 290 -11.00 -23.16 -10.90
N CYS A 291 -11.25 -21.92 -11.29
CA CYS A 291 -12.60 -21.35 -11.35
C CYS A 291 -13.45 -22.00 -12.45
N TRP A 292 -12.85 -22.27 -13.61
CA TRP A 292 -13.51 -22.90 -14.75
C TRP A 292 -13.95 -24.33 -14.40
N TYR A 293 -13.04 -25.18 -13.92
CA TYR A 293 -13.38 -26.57 -13.63
C TYR A 293 -14.23 -26.73 -12.37
N GLY A 294 -14.08 -25.86 -11.38
CA GLY A 294 -15.02 -25.78 -10.26
C GLY A 294 -16.44 -25.44 -10.72
N ASN A 295 -16.57 -24.48 -11.65
CA ASN A 295 -17.85 -24.11 -12.24
C ASN A 295 -18.42 -25.21 -13.15
N GLU A 296 -17.59 -25.86 -13.97
CA GLU A 296 -17.98 -26.99 -14.84
C GLU A 296 -18.55 -28.16 -14.02
N LEU A 297 -17.90 -28.50 -12.89
CA LEU A 297 -18.39 -29.50 -11.94
C LEU A 297 -19.76 -29.11 -11.36
N LYS A 298 -19.89 -27.85 -10.91
CA LYS A 298 -21.14 -27.33 -10.35
C LYS A 298 -22.28 -27.42 -11.36
N LEU A 299 -22.05 -26.98 -12.60
CA LEU A 299 -23.04 -27.04 -13.69
C LEU A 299 -23.43 -28.48 -14.01
N LYS A 300 -22.45 -29.36 -14.24
CA LYS A 300 -22.73 -30.77 -14.56
C LYS A 300 -23.47 -31.51 -13.44
N SER A 301 -23.19 -31.18 -12.17
CA SER A 301 -23.93 -31.75 -11.05
C SER A 301 -25.38 -31.26 -10.96
N ALA A 302 -25.64 -29.99 -11.35
CA ALA A 302 -26.99 -29.44 -11.42
C ALA A 302 -27.78 -30.02 -12.60
N ASP A 303 -27.11 -30.17 -13.75
CA ASP A 303 -27.69 -30.71 -14.98
C ASP A 303 -28.17 -32.16 -14.83
N LEU A 304 -27.64 -32.90 -13.86
CA LEU A 304 -28.10 -34.25 -13.55
C LEU A 304 -29.63 -34.30 -13.32
N VAL A 305 -30.23 -33.27 -12.72
CA VAL A 305 -31.69 -33.21 -12.53
C VAL A 305 -32.43 -33.20 -13.86
N ASN A 306 -31.94 -32.39 -14.82
CA ASN A 306 -32.53 -32.26 -16.14
C ASN A 306 -32.36 -33.55 -16.96
N GLU A 307 -31.19 -34.18 -16.87
CA GLU A 307 -30.90 -35.47 -17.51
C GLU A 307 -31.82 -36.58 -16.98
N VAL A 308 -31.99 -36.66 -15.66
CA VAL A 308 -32.90 -37.65 -15.05
C VAL A 308 -34.35 -37.34 -15.46
N PHE A 309 -34.75 -36.06 -15.53
CA PHE A 309 -36.10 -35.68 -15.95
C PHE A 309 -36.38 -36.00 -17.43
N GLY A 310 -35.36 -35.90 -18.29
CA GLY A 310 -35.41 -36.27 -19.70
C GLY A 310 -35.36 -37.77 -19.98
N SER A 311 -35.13 -38.61 -18.97
CA SER A 311 -35.18 -40.07 -19.11
C SER A 311 -36.62 -40.58 -19.24
N ASP A 312 -36.81 -41.83 -19.69
CA ASP A 312 -38.13 -42.48 -19.81
C ASP A 312 -38.72 -42.90 -18.43
N TRP A 313 -38.54 -42.05 -17.40
CA TRP A 313 -38.87 -42.34 -16.00
C TRP A 313 -40.37 -42.58 -15.78
N THR A 314 -41.23 -42.12 -16.69
CA THR A 314 -42.68 -42.33 -16.63
C THR A 314 -43.09 -43.78 -16.84
N VAL A 315 -42.24 -44.60 -17.48
CA VAL A 315 -42.52 -46.02 -17.78
C VAL A 315 -42.14 -46.93 -16.60
N LEU A 316 -41.29 -46.45 -15.69
CA LEU A 316 -40.76 -47.21 -14.55
C LEU A 316 -41.82 -47.57 -13.50
N GLU A 317 -41.53 -48.58 -12.67
CA GLU A 317 -42.39 -48.94 -11.54
C GLU A 317 -42.46 -47.84 -10.49
N TYR A 318 -43.51 -47.86 -9.66
CA TYR A 318 -43.70 -46.86 -8.60
C TYR A 318 -42.49 -46.75 -7.64
N THR A 319 -41.84 -47.88 -7.32
CA THR A 319 -40.69 -47.89 -6.42
C THR A 319 -39.46 -47.20 -7.02
N GLU A 320 -39.26 -47.33 -8.32
CA GLU A 320 -38.14 -46.75 -9.08
C GLU A 320 -38.38 -45.26 -9.31
N LYS A 321 -39.60 -44.88 -9.68
CA LYS A 321 -40.04 -43.47 -9.77
C LYS A 321 -39.78 -42.72 -8.47
N LYS A 322 -40.17 -43.30 -7.33
CA LYS A 322 -39.93 -42.69 -6.01
C LYS A 322 -38.43 -42.50 -5.74
N THR A 323 -37.61 -43.44 -6.19
CA THR A 323 -36.15 -43.40 -5.96
C THR A 323 -35.48 -42.36 -6.86
N LEU A 324 -35.87 -42.27 -8.13
CA LEU A 324 -35.43 -41.19 -9.03
C LEU A 324 -35.89 -39.82 -8.54
N TYR A 325 -37.11 -39.72 -8.01
CA TYR A 325 -37.59 -38.47 -7.41
C TYR A 325 -36.72 -38.02 -6.22
N LEU A 326 -36.33 -38.94 -5.34
CA LEU A 326 -35.39 -38.64 -4.25
C LEU A 326 -34.01 -38.22 -4.77
N LEU A 327 -33.53 -38.85 -5.85
CA LEU A 327 -32.28 -38.47 -6.51
C LEU A 327 -32.37 -37.05 -7.09
N MET A 328 -33.47 -36.70 -7.75
CA MET A 328 -33.70 -35.34 -8.26
C MET A 328 -33.70 -34.33 -7.11
N LEU A 329 -34.38 -34.61 -6.00
CA LEU A 329 -34.38 -33.76 -4.82
C LEU A 329 -32.98 -33.59 -4.21
N SER A 330 -32.15 -34.65 -4.21
CA SER A 330 -30.77 -34.53 -3.72
C SER A 330 -29.86 -33.78 -4.70
N ALA A 331 -30.05 -33.97 -6.00
CA ALA A 331 -29.25 -33.36 -7.06
C ALA A 331 -29.60 -31.87 -7.30
N GLN A 332 -30.77 -31.40 -6.84
CA GLN A 332 -31.11 -29.97 -6.80
C GLN A 332 -30.14 -29.13 -5.97
N ARG A 333 -29.39 -29.75 -5.05
CA ARG A 333 -28.26 -29.12 -4.37
C ARG A 333 -26.98 -29.48 -5.13
N PRO A 334 -26.51 -28.62 -6.05
CA PRO A 334 -25.32 -28.93 -6.84
C PRO A 334 -24.10 -29.09 -5.94
N CYS A 335 -23.16 -29.92 -6.39
CA CYS A 335 -21.87 -30.07 -5.75
C CYS A 335 -20.98 -28.87 -6.09
N ASP A 336 -20.87 -27.93 -5.15
CA ASP A 336 -19.90 -26.84 -5.22
C ASP A 336 -18.65 -27.17 -4.40
N ILE A 337 -17.49 -26.76 -4.92
CA ILE A 337 -16.23 -26.79 -4.17
C ILE A 337 -16.08 -25.42 -3.53
N SER A 338 -16.28 -25.34 -2.21
CA SER A 338 -16.24 -24.08 -1.48
C SER A 338 -15.54 -24.16 -0.13
N TRP A 339 -14.84 -23.08 0.25
CA TRP A 339 -14.26 -22.95 1.58
C TRP A 339 -15.33 -22.39 2.53
N ARG A 340 -15.94 -23.26 3.33
CA ARG A 340 -16.96 -22.90 4.34
C ARG A 340 -18.07 -21.98 3.79
N GLY A 341 -18.41 -22.11 2.50
CA GLY A 341 -19.40 -21.28 1.81
C GLY A 341 -18.97 -19.84 1.48
N GLN A 342 -17.75 -19.40 1.80
CA GLN A 342 -17.28 -18.03 1.57
C GLN A 342 -16.51 -17.87 0.24
N CYS A 343 -15.69 -18.85 -0.12
CA CYS A 343 -14.92 -18.85 -1.37
C CYS A 343 -15.32 -20.06 -2.21
N THR A 344 -16.23 -19.87 -3.16
CA THR A 344 -16.66 -20.90 -4.11
C THR A 344 -15.75 -20.88 -5.35
N LEU A 345 -15.38 -22.05 -5.88
CA LEU A 345 -14.65 -22.13 -7.14
C LEU A 345 -15.62 -21.87 -8.30
N SER A 346 -15.74 -20.60 -8.70
CA SER A 346 -16.67 -20.14 -9.73
C SER A 346 -16.06 -19.04 -10.60
N LEU A 347 -16.63 -18.83 -11.79
CA LEU A 347 -16.23 -17.73 -12.67
C LEU A 347 -16.52 -16.35 -12.05
N GLU A 348 -17.51 -16.24 -11.16
CA GLU A 348 -17.78 -15.02 -10.40
C GLU A 348 -16.61 -14.68 -9.47
N THR A 349 -16.04 -15.68 -8.80
CA THR A 349 -14.85 -15.52 -7.94
C THR A 349 -13.64 -15.06 -8.77
N PHE A 350 -13.46 -15.60 -9.99
CA PHE A 350 -12.40 -15.12 -10.89
C PHE A 350 -12.56 -13.63 -11.25
N VAL A 351 -13.77 -13.22 -11.63
CA VAL A 351 -14.07 -11.81 -11.94
C VAL A 351 -13.87 -10.93 -10.70
N TRP A 352 -14.26 -11.40 -9.52
CA TRP A 352 -14.03 -10.70 -8.26
C TRP A 352 -12.54 -10.52 -7.96
N ILE A 353 -11.72 -11.56 -8.18
CA ILE A 353 -10.26 -11.49 -8.05
C ILE A 353 -9.68 -10.42 -8.97
N MET A 354 -10.06 -10.44 -10.25
CA MET A 354 -9.60 -9.47 -11.25
C MET A 354 -9.99 -8.02 -10.92
N LYS A 355 -11.24 -7.80 -10.48
CA LYS A 355 -11.69 -6.45 -10.10
C LYS A 355 -10.94 -5.94 -8.89
N THR A 356 -10.74 -6.80 -7.88
CA THR A 356 -10.09 -6.42 -6.63
C THR A 356 -8.60 -6.14 -6.85
N SER A 357 -7.89 -6.94 -7.64
CA SER A 357 -6.49 -6.68 -7.99
C SER A 357 -6.32 -5.38 -8.76
N TYR A 358 -7.21 -5.08 -9.73
CA TYR A 358 -7.19 -3.80 -10.45
C TYR A 358 -7.45 -2.60 -9.53
N THR A 359 -8.40 -2.71 -8.59
CA THR A 359 -8.62 -1.64 -7.61
C THR A 359 -7.42 -1.44 -6.68
N ALA A 360 -6.76 -2.52 -6.26
CA ALA A 360 -5.53 -2.45 -5.46
C ALA A 360 -4.37 -1.81 -6.25
N PHE A 361 -4.24 -2.15 -7.53
CA PHE A 361 -3.27 -1.52 -8.43
C PHE A 361 -3.53 -0.01 -8.56
N ASN A 362 -4.76 0.41 -8.82
CA ASN A 362 -5.08 1.84 -8.90
C ASN A 362 -4.79 2.57 -7.57
N LEU A 363 -4.94 1.92 -6.42
CA LEU A 363 -4.55 2.48 -5.13
C LEU A 363 -3.02 2.61 -4.99
N LEU A 364 -2.25 1.60 -5.40
CA LEU A 364 -0.78 1.64 -5.38
C LEU A 364 -0.22 2.66 -6.37
N GLN A 365 -0.72 2.67 -7.61
CA GLN A 365 -0.36 3.66 -8.62
C GLN A 365 -0.69 5.07 -8.14
N ARG A 366 -1.90 5.28 -7.60
CA ARG A 366 -2.28 6.60 -7.07
C ARG A 366 -1.48 6.98 -5.82
N TYR A 367 -1.09 6.01 -4.99
CA TYR A 367 -0.20 6.25 -3.87
C TYR A 367 1.19 6.73 -4.34
N VAL A 368 1.67 6.24 -5.48
CA VAL A 368 2.90 6.73 -6.13
C VAL A 368 2.68 8.09 -6.83
N GLU A 369 1.60 8.27 -7.59
CA GLU A 369 1.28 9.50 -8.34
C GLU A 369 0.90 10.70 -7.45
N THR A 370 0.28 10.46 -6.29
CA THR A 370 -0.02 11.54 -5.32
C THR A 370 1.22 12.12 -4.66
N MET A 371 2.43 11.57 -4.93
CA MET A 371 3.69 12.08 -4.39
C MET A 371 4.35 13.20 -5.21
N ASP A 372 3.69 13.80 -6.22
CA ASP A 372 4.34 14.85 -7.02
C ASP A 372 4.63 16.14 -6.24
N VAL A 373 3.79 16.52 -5.27
CA VAL A 373 3.90 17.81 -4.57
C VAL A 373 3.75 17.62 -3.06
N LEU A 374 4.86 17.67 -2.32
CA LEU A 374 4.92 17.61 -0.84
C LEU A 374 4.31 16.32 -0.22
N PRO A 375 4.82 15.13 -0.57
CA PRO A 375 4.21 13.85 -0.21
C PRO A 375 4.07 13.61 1.29
N LEU A 376 5.09 13.97 2.08
CA LEU A 376 5.09 13.79 3.53
C LEU A 376 3.94 14.57 4.20
N ASN A 377 3.69 15.80 3.74
CA ASN A 377 2.65 16.65 4.30
C ASN A 377 1.26 16.08 4.02
N PHE A 378 0.95 15.78 2.77
CA PHE A 378 -0.38 15.26 2.41
C PHE A 378 -0.65 13.88 3.00
N ARG A 379 0.37 13.04 3.18
CA ARG A 379 0.23 11.74 3.84
C ARG A 379 -0.13 11.88 5.32
N ILE A 380 0.49 12.83 6.03
CA ILE A 380 0.16 13.11 7.44
C ILE A 380 -1.24 13.72 7.54
N LEU A 381 -1.65 14.59 6.61
CA LEU A 381 -3.02 15.13 6.57
C LEU A 381 -4.07 14.07 6.27
N GLN A 382 -3.75 13.08 5.43
CA GLN A 382 -4.61 11.91 5.19
C GLN A 382 -4.70 11.01 6.43
N TYR A 383 -3.57 10.77 7.12
CA TYR A 383 -3.55 10.04 8.39
C TYR A 383 -4.38 10.75 9.46
N CYS A 384 -4.28 12.08 9.56
CA CYS A 384 -5.10 12.88 10.48
C CYS A 384 -6.56 13.06 10.00
N GLY A 385 -6.92 12.51 8.83
CA GLY A 385 -8.30 12.54 8.30
C GLY A 385 -8.78 13.90 7.77
N ILE A 386 -7.90 14.88 7.61
CA ILE A 386 -8.27 16.26 7.26
C ILE A 386 -8.38 16.46 5.75
N TRP A 387 -7.57 15.75 4.96
CA TRP A 387 -7.49 15.90 3.51
C TRP A 387 -7.71 14.60 2.74
N TYR A 388 -8.57 14.65 1.71
CA TYR A 388 -8.75 13.62 0.70
C TYR A 388 -9.03 14.29 -0.64
N GLU A 389 -8.23 13.98 -1.66
CA GLU A 389 -8.25 14.71 -2.94
C GLU A 389 -9.44 14.35 -3.84
N TYR A 390 -9.91 13.09 -3.81
CA TYR A 390 -11.00 12.61 -4.66
C TYR A 390 -12.11 11.89 -3.87
N PRO A 391 -13.38 12.00 -4.33
CA PRO A 391 -14.48 11.25 -3.74
C PRO A 391 -14.35 9.76 -4.06
N GLU A 392 -14.40 8.92 -3.02
CA GLU A 392 -14.29 7.46 -3.10
C GLU A 392 -15.45 6.77 -2.37
N HIS A 393 -15.64 5.47 -2.64
CA HIS A 393 -16.69 4.55 -2.15
C HIS A 393 -16.87 4.47 -0.60
N LEU A 394 -16.05 5.20 0.18
CA LEU A 394 -16.07 5.23 1.66
C LEU A 394 -16.20 6.66 2.23
N TRP A 395 -16.89 7.56 1.52
CA TRP A 395 -17.05 8.96 1.93
C TRP A 395 -17.61 9.14 3.36
N MET A 396 -18.55 8.29 3.78
CA MET A 396 -19.14 8.34 5.13
C MET A 396 -18.10 8.07 6.22
N VAL A 397 -17.28 7.04 6.07
CA VAL A 397 -16.26 6.68 7.08
C VAL A 397 -15.22 7.79 7.22
N LYS A 398 -14.76 8.35 6.10
CA LYS A 398 -13.79 9.46 6.08
C LYS A 398 -14.38 10.72 6.73
N THR A 399 -15.65 11.02 6.48
CA THR A 399 -16.34 12.17 7.07
C THR A 399 -16.52 12.02 8.58
N VAL A 400 -16.87 10.82 9.06
CA VAL A 400 -16.96 10.52 10.49
C VAL A 400 -15.59 10.67 11.16
N TYR A 401 -14.53 10.12 10.55
CA TYR A 401 -13.17 10.22 11.09
C TYR A 401 -12.66 11.66 11.14
N LYS A 402 -12.87 12.44 10.07
CA LYS A 402 -12.57 13.87 10.04
C LYS A 402 -13.30 14.63 11.14
N THR A 403 -14.59 14.38 11.30
CA THR A 403 -15.42 15.04 12.33
C THR A 403 -14.92 14.69 13.72
N PHE A 404 -14.55 13.43 13.96
CA PHE A 404 -13.98 12.98 15.22
C PHE A 404 -12.69 13.74 15.58
N VAL A 405 -11.73 13.83 14.66
CA VAL A 405 -10.45 14.54 14.91
C VAL A 405 -10.68 16.03 15.19
N VAL A 406 -11.58 16.67 14.43
CA VAL A 406 -11.93 18.08 14.65
C VAL A 406 -12.59 18.28 16.01
N VAL A 407 -13.56 17.44 16.37
CA VAL A 407 -14.25 17.52 17.68
C VAL A 407 -13.26 17.36 18.82
N VAL A 408 -12.34 16.39 18.72
CA VAL A 408 -11.32 16.15 19.76
C VAL A 408 -10.45 17.38 19.99
N LEU A 409 -9.97 18.03 18.92
CA LEU A 409 -9.13 19.22 19.06
C LEU A 409 -9.92 20.42 19.58
N PHE A 410 -11.11 20.68 19.03
CA PHE A 410 -11.93 21.81 19.42
C PHE A 410 -12.48 21.69 20.84
N SER A 411 -12.74 20.48 21.34
CA SER A 411 -13.17 20.29 22.73
C SER A 411 -12.05 20.61 23.72
N LEU A 412 -10.80 20.23 23.40
CA LEU A 412 -9.65 20.58 24.23
C LEU A 412 -9.43 22.11 24.24
N THR A 413 -9.45 22.75 23.07
CA THR A 413 -9.21 24.20 22.98
C THR A 413 -10.27 25.01 23.71
N LEU A 414 -11.54 24.59 23.63
CA LEU A 414 -12.63 25.23 24.36
C LEU A 414 -12.43 25.10 25.88
N SER A 415 -12.03 23.92 26.35
CA SER A 415 -11.77 23.64 27.77
C SER A 415 -10.60 24.47 28.31
N GLU A 416 -9.52 24.66 27.54
CA GLU A 416 -8.40 25.54 27.89
C GLU A 416 -8.82 27.02 27.94
N LEU A 417 -9.64 27.49 27.00
CA LEU A 417 -10.12 28.87 26.97
C LEU A 417 -11.06 29.19 28.15
N ILE A 418 -11.89 28.23 28.56
CA ILE A 418 -12.75 28.36 29.74
C ILE A 418 -11.88 28.45 31.00
N GLU A 419 -10.89 27.57 31.14
CA GLU A 419 -9.97 27.58 32.28
C GLU A 419 -9.20 28.90 32.38
N LEU A 420 -8.70 29.40 31.25
CA LEU A 420 -8.04 30.71 31.18
C LEU A 420 -8.96 31.85 31.65
N GLY A 421 -10.25 31.77 31.33
CA GLY A 421 -11.25 32.75 31.78
C GLY A 421 -11.56 32.67 33.28
N LEU A 422 -11.47 31.48 33.89
CA LEU A 422 -11.71 31.28 35.32
C LEU A 422 -10.51 31.71 36.18
N ILE A 423 -9.29 31.49 35.68
CA ILE A 423 -8.02 31.77 36.38
C ILE A 423 -7.52 33.21 36.15
N SER A 424 -8.30 34.06 35.47
CA SER A 424 -7.88 35.41 35.05
C SER A 424 -7.38 36.34 36.18
N ASN A 425 -7.69 36.03 37.43
CA ASN A 425 -7.29 36.83 38.59
C ASN A 425 -5.86 36.53 39.10
N ASN A 426 -5.26 35.40 38.72
CA ASN A 426 -3.90 35.03 39.13
C ASN A 426 -2.95 35.11 37.92
N VAL A 427 -2.07 36.11 37.92
CA VAL A 427 -1.17 36.38 36.78
C VAL A 427 -0.26 35.18 36.51
N HIS A 428 0.27 34.52 37.54
CA HIS A 428 1.22 33.41 37.37
C HIS A 428 0.55 32.20 36.68
N GLU A 429 -0.56 31.70 37.23
CA GLU A 429 -1.32 30.57 36.66
C GLU A 429 -1.94 30.93 35.30
N SER A 430 -2.36 32.19 35.11
CA SER A 430 -2.86 32.68 33.83
C SER A 430 -1.79 32.64 32.75
N THR A 431 -0.53 33.04 33.06
CA THR A 431 0.56 32.91 32.10
C THR A 431 0.84 31.46 31.72
N GLU A 432 0.69 30.52 32.65
CA GLU A 432 0.94 29.08 32.44
C GLU A 432 -0.05 28.49 31.43
N CYS A 433 -1.31 28.91 31.51
CA CYS A 433 -2.35 28.47 30.57
C CYS A 433 -2.33 29.23 29.23
N LEU A 434 -1.82 30.47 29.21
CA LEU A 434 -1.86 31.36 28.03
C LEU A 434 -1.08 30.83 26.83
N PHE A 435 0.13 30.27 27.02
CA PHE A 435 0.96 29.90 25.88
C PHE A 435 0.45 28.64 25.15
N LEU A 436 -0.02 27.63 25.89
CA LEU A 436 -0.62 26.43 25.32
C LEU A 436 -1.97 26.75 24.64
N SER A 437 -2.83 27.50 25.31
CA SER A 437 -4.15 27.88 24.76
C SER A 437 -4.03 28.68 23.47
N LEU A 438 -3.08 29.62 23.37
CA LEU A 438 -2.81 30.34 22.13
C LEU A 438 -2.27 29.44 21.02
N THR A 439 -1.46 28.44 21.36
CA THR A 439 -0.94 27.46 20.39
C THR A 439 -2.09 26.65 19.80
N PHE A 440 -2.93 26.07 20.64
CA PHE A 440 -4.09 25.29 20.22
C PHE A 440 -5.13 26.13 19.49
N LEU A 441 -5.34 27.39 19.89
CA LEU A 441 -6.17 28.35 19.16
C LEU A 441 -5.66 28.59 17.72
N THR A 442 -4.34 28.71 17.53
CA THR A 442 -3.77 28.86 16.18
C THR A 442 -3.97 27.60 15.33
N ILE A 443 -3.93 26.41 15.93
CA ILE A 443 -4.21 25.14 15.26
C ILE A 443 -5.66 25.09 14.79
N CYS A 444 -6.62 25.46 15.64
CA CYS A 444 -8.04 25.56 15.25
C CYS A 444 -8.23 26.50 14.05
N PHE A 445 -7.58 27.67 14.06
CA PHE A 445 -7.67 28.62 12.95
C PHE A 445 -7.05 28.07 11.64
N LYS A 446 -5.92 27.37 11.73
CA LYS A 446 -5.30 26.65 10.60
C LYS A 446 -6.25 25.63 9.99
N ILE A 447 -6.89 24.80 10.83
CA ILE A 447 -7.83 23.76 10.40
C ILE A 447 -9.04 24.39 9.71
N ILE A 448 -9.63 25.45 10.28
CA ILE A 448 -10.77 26.16 9.69
C ILE A 448 -10.39 26.72 8.32
N ASN A 449 -9.27 27.44 8.24
CA ASN A 449 -8.80 28.03 6.99
C ASN A 449 -8.64 26.97 5.89
N PHE A 450 -7.99 25.85 6.21
CA PHE A 450 -7.78 24.75 5.28
C PHE A 450 -9.07 24.06 4.84
N MET A 451 -9.99 23.83 5.78
CA MET A 451 -11.28 23.20 5.49
C MET A 451 -12.20 24.10 4.67
N CYS A 452 -12.22 25.40 4.93
CA CYS A 452 -13.06 26.35 4.18
C CYS A 452 -12.51 26.65 2.79
N ARG A 453 -11.21 26.47 2.54
CA ARG A 453 -10.54 26.86 1.30
C ARG A 453 -9.99 25.68 0.49
N GLN A 454 -10.55 24.48 0.66
CA GLN A 454 -10.09 23.27 -0.01
C GLN A 454 -10.02 23.41 -1.54
N ASP A 455 -10.95 24.14 -2.17
CA ASP A 455 -10.93 24.36 -3.62
C ASP A 455 -9.74 25.24 -4.05
N SER A 456 -9.44 26.30 -3.29
CA SER A 456 -8.24 27.12 -3.53
C SER A 456 -6.95 26.33 -3.35
N LEU A 457 -6.91 25.34 -2.45
CA LEU A 457 -5.77 24.44 -2.31
C LEU A 457 -5.60 23.54 -3.54
N LYS A 458 -6.70 23.00 -4.09
CA LYS A 458 -6.67 22.23 -5.34
C LYS A 458 -6.13 23.07 -6.49
N GLU A 459 -6.59 24.32 -6.60
CA GLU A 459 -6.06 25.24 -7.61
C GLU A 459 -4.55 25.51 -7.48
N ILE A 460 -4.02 25.55 -6.26
CA ILE A 460 -2.56 25.68 -6.03
C ILE A 460 -1.86 24.41 -6.50
N LEU A 461 -2.37 23.23 -6.13
CA LEU A 461 -1.80 21.95 -6.54
C LEU A 461 -1.82 21.79 -8.06
N ASP A 462 -2.92 22.12 -8.71
CA ASP A 462 -3.08 22.04 -10.16
C ASP A 462 -2.15 23.04 -10.87
N ALA A 463 -1.90 24.21 -10.28
CA ALA A 463 -0.94 25.17 -10.82
C ALA A 463 0.50 24.65 -10.77
N TYR A 464 0.87 23.83 -9.78
CA TYR A 464 2.18 23.17 -9.73
C TYR A 464 2.30 21.98 -10.69
N ARG A 465 1.17 21.41 -11.16
CA ARG A 465 1.13 20.24 -12.04
C ARG A 465 1.20 20.57 -13.53
N VAL A 466 1.19 21.85 -13.89
CA VAL A 466 1.27 22.33 -15.28
C VAL A 466 2.57 21.86 -15.95
N ASP A 467 2.51 21.47 -17.22
CA ASP A 467 3.64 20.90 -17.97
C ASP A 467 4.90 21.78 -17.98
N ILE A 468 4.74 23.11 -17.90
CA ILE A 468 5.86 24.06 -17.85
C ILE A 468 6.72 23.85 -16.58
N PHE A 469 6.12 23.41 -15.47
CA PHE A 469 6.83 23.21 -14.20
C PHE A 469 7.49 21.83 -14.08
N ARG A 470 7.24 20.93 -15.05
CA ARG A 470 7.84 19.60 -15.08
C ARG A 470 9.31 19.66 -15.56
N PRO A 471 10.19 18.81 -15.00
CA PRO A 471 11.57 18.73 -15.44
C PRO A 471 11.67 18.09 -16.83
N LYS A 472 12.53 18.62 -17.70
CA LYS A 472 12.79 18.11 -19.05
C LYS A 472 14.15 17.42 -19.18
N THR A 473 15.11 17.78 -18.33
CA THR A 473 16.48 17.21 -18.34
C THR A 473 16.81 16.54 -17.00
N ALA A 474 17.84 15.70 -16.99
CA ALA A 474 18.33 15.06 -15.77
C ALA A 474 18.84 16.09 -14.74
N GLU A 475 19.46 17.19 -15.19
CA GLU A 475 19.91 18.29 -14.33
C GLU A 475 18.72 18.99 -13.66
N GLU A 476 17.64 19.26 -14.41
CA GLU A 476 16.41 19.84 -13.87
C GLU A 476 15.77 18.93 -12.81
N LYS A 477 15.78 17.61 -13.03
CA LYS A 477 15.31 16.61 -12.06
C LYS A 477 16.15 16.66 -10.78
N GLN A 478 17.48 16.79 -10.89
CA GLN A 478 18.37 16.88 -9.74
C GLN A 478 18.13 18.14 -8.90
N ILE A 479 17.82 19.29 -9.54
CA ILE A 479 17.46 20.53 -8.83
C ILE A 479 16.20 20.30 -7.97
N ILE A 480 15.16 19.67 -8.53
CA ILE A 480 13.91 19.38 -7.80
C ILE A 480 14.18 18.45 -6.61
N VAL A 481 14.94 17.37 -6.81
CA VAL A 481 15.30 16.42 -5.74
C VAL A 481 16.04 17.10 -4.60
N ASN A 482 16.98 18.00 -4.91
CA ASN A 482 17.71 18.74 -3.88
C ASN A 482 16.77 19.59 -3.02
N TYR A 483 15.82 20.30 -3.65
CA TYR A 483 14.83 21.09 -2.92
C TYR A 483 13.85 20.23 -2.12
N GLN A 484 13.46 19.06 -2.63
CA GLN A 484 12.65 18.07 -1.91
C GLN A 484 13.38 17.51 -0.68
N ASN A 485 14.69 17.28 -0.77
CA ASN A 485 15.50 16.86 0.36
C ASN A 485 15.58 17.96 1.43
N VAL A 486 15.83 19.21 1.02
CA VAL A 486 15.84 20.36 1.94
C VAL A 486 14.54 20.45 2.73
N ILE A 487 13.38 20.45 2.05
CA ILE A 487 12.11 20.51 2.78
C ILE A 487 11.89 19.33 3.72
N SER A 488 12.24 18.12 3.28
CA SER A 488 12.09 16.92 4.10
C SER A 488 12.95 16.99 5.37
N THR A 489 14.18 17.50 5.26
CA THR A 489 15.05 17.71 6.43
C THR A 489 14.46 18.73 7.41
N PHE A 490 14.00 19.89 6.93
CA PHE A 490 13.35 20.89 7.80
C PHE A 490 12.07 20.34 8.45
N PHE A 491 11.28 19.56 7.70
CA PHE A 491 10.07 18.91 8.20
C PHE A 491 10.38 17.95 9.35
N VAL A 492 11.36 17.07 9.18
CA VAL A 492 11.74 16.06 10.18
C VAL A 492 12.33 16.73 11.42
N ILE A 493 13.16 17.76 11.27
CA ILE A 493 13.69 18.53 12.41
C ILE A 493 12.53 19.17 13.19
N TYR A 494 11.57 19.81 12.51
CA TYR A 494 10.45 20.43 13.22
C TYR A 494 9.60 19.39 13.96
N LEU A 495 9.27 18.30 13.27
CA LEU A 495 8.43 17.25 13.82
C LEU A 495 9.07 16.59 15.05
N THR A 496 10.37 16.28 14.98
CA THR A 496 11.10 15.67 16.11
C THR A 496 11.18 16.60 17.32
N MET A 497 11.45 17.89 17.12
CA MET A 497 11.44 18.89 18.19
C MET A 497 10.06 19.00 18.85
N ALA A 498 8.99 19.08 18.05
CA ALA A 498 7.62 19.24 18.55
C ALA A 498 7.10 17.98 19.26
N LEU A 499 7.39 16.79 18.72
CA LEU A 499 7.03 15.52 19.37
C LEU A 499 7.76 15.34 20.69
N MET A 500 9.07 15.66 20.75
CA MET A 500 9.84 15.58 21.98
C MET A 500 9.29 16.52 23.06
N ALA A 501 8.92 17.76 22.70
CA ALA A 501 8.26 18.67 23.63
C ALA A 501 6.91 18.11 24.12
N GLY A 502 6.08 17.61 23.21
CA GLY A 502 4.77 17.05 23.53
C GLY A 502 4.82 15.80 24.41
N THR A 503 5.74 14.86 24.13
CA THR A 503 5.89 13.65 24.95
C THR A 503 6.38 13.99 26.35
N CYS A 504 7.32 14.93 26.48
CA CYS A 504 7.76 15.38 27.80
C CYS A 504 6.61 16.03 28.60
N MET A 505 5.77 16.87 27.97
CA MET A 505 4.60 17.49 28.64
C MET A 505 3.59 16.45 29.14
N ILE A 506 3.36 15.37 28.39
CA ILE A 506 2.47 14.27 28.82
C ILE A 506 3.09 13.48 29.97
N LEU A 507 4.41 13.26 29.97
CA LEU A 507 5.10 12.42 30.94
C LEU A 507 5.41 13.12 32.27
N VAL A 508 5.54 14.46 32.30
CA VAL A 508 5.86 15.23 33.50
C VAL A 508 4.94 14.89 34.68
N PRO A 509 3.59 14.97 34.58
CA PRO A 509 2.70 14.69 35.72
C PRO A 509 2.82 13.26 36.25
N ILE A 510 3.12 12.29 35.38
CA ILE A 510 3.31 10.89 35.79
C ILE A 510 4.56 10.77 36.68
N ILE A 511 5.65 11.45 36.30
CA ILE A 511 6.96 11.34 36.95
C ILE A 511 7.03 12.23 38.20
N SER A 512 6.40 13.41 38.19
CA SER A 512 6.39 14.36 39.30
C SER A 512 5.38 14.00 40.40
N SER A 513 4.42 13.09 40.13
CA SER A 513 3.41 12.63 41.11
C SER A 513 4.04 11.91 42.32
N THR A 514 4.52 12.71 43.27
CA THR A 514 5.08 12.27 44.56
C THR A 514 4.11 12.53 45.72
N SER A 515 2.94 13.10 45.44
CA SER A 515 1.82 13.30 46.37
C SER A 515 0.55 12.61 45.83
N ASN A 516 -0.42 12.31 46.70
CA ASN A 516 -1.68 11.64 46.36
C ASN A 516 -2.63 12.47 45.46
N ASP A 517 -2.18 13.61 44.92
CA ASP A 517 -2.97 14.47 44.05
C ASP A 517 -2.71 14.10 42.57
N THR A 518 -3.79 13.84 41.85
CA THR A 518 -3.76 13.43 40.44
C THR A 518 -3.76 14.66 39.54
N GLU A 519 -2.57 15.06 39.06
CA GLU A 519 -2.42 16.20 38.16
C GLU A 519 -2.56 15.81 36.69
N LEU A 520 -3.38 16.57 35.96
CA LEU A 520 -3.53 16.41 34.51
C LEU A 520 -2.34 17.06 33.76
N PRO A 521 -1.94 16.53 32.58
CA PRO A 521 -0.91 17.12 31.71
C PRO A 521 -1.10 18.59 31.37
N ILE A 522 -2.36 19.01 31.19
CA ILE A 522 -2.73 20.41 31.08
C ILE A 522 -3.88 20.68 32.07
N LYS A 523 -3.77 21.81 32.77
CA LYS A 523 -4.86 22.42 33.54
C LYS A 523 -5.97 22.83 32.57
N THR A 524 -7.04 22.06 32.55
CA THR A 524 -8.18 22.24 31.63
C THR A 524 -9.48 22.13 32.40
N TYR A 525 -10.45 22.96 32.06
CA TYR A 525 -11.75 22.95 32.73
C TYR A 525 -12.54 21.68 32.37
N GLN A 526 -12.86 20.87 33.37
CA GLN A 526 -13.75 19.72 33.21
C GLN A 526 -15.07 19.96 33.95
N PRO A 527 -16.24 19.73 33.31
CA PRO A 527 -17.54 19.93 33.94
C PRO A 527 -17.90 18.83 34.95
N TYR A 528 -17.04 17.81 35.13
CA TYR A 528 -17.21 16.67 36.02
C TYR A 528 -16.01 16.53 36.96
N ASN A 529 -16.21 15.85 38.10
CA ASN A 529 -15.17 15.67 39.10
C ASN A 529 -14.12 14.64 38.61
N THR A 530 -12.85 15.07 38.51
CA THR A 530 -11.73 14.24 38.05
C THR A 530 -11.12 13.37 39.15
N GLN A 531 -11.70 13.35 40.35
CA GLN A 531 -11.30 12.44 41.44
C GLN A 531 -11.61 10.95 41.13
N ASP A 532 -12.58 10.68 40.26
CA ASP A 532 -12.90 9.32 39.81
C ASP A 532 -11.87 8.82 38.79
N LEU A 533 -11.19 7.70 39.10
CA LEU A 533 -10.13 7.10 38.27
C LEU A 533 -10.57 6.84 36.81
N MET A 534 -11.84 6.47 36.60
CA MET A 534 -12.37 6.22 35.26
C MET A 534 -12.47 7.51 34.42
N LEU A 535 -13.00 8.59 34.99
CA LEU A 535 -13.16 9.88 34.31
C LEU A 535 -11.80 10.57 34.11
N TYR A 536 -10.90 10.42 35.09
CA TYR A 536 -9.51 10.83 34.97
C TYR A 536 -8.82 10.15 33.78
N SER A 537 -8.92 8.82 33.68
CA SER A 537 -8.29 8.05 32.59
C SER A 537 -8.82 8.44 31.21
N ILE A 538 -10.13 8.69 31.10
CA ILE A 538 -10.77 9.14 29.85
C ILE A 538 -10.26 10.53 29.46
N THR A 539 -10.20 11.46 30.41
CA THR A 539 -9.72 12.83 30.16
C THR A 539 -8.24 12.84 29.79
N TYR A 540 -7.43 12.05 30.48
CA TYR A 540 -6.01 11.88 30.19
C TYR A 540 -5.81 11.30 28.77
N PHE A 541 -6.56 10.26 28.40
CA PHE A 541 -6.54 9.70 27.05
C PHE A 541 -6.97 10.73 25.98
N HIS A 542 -8.00 11.53 26.27
CA HIS A 542 -8.44 12.61 25.40
C HIS A 542 -7.35 13.67 25.19
N GLN A 543 -6.62 14.06 26.24
CA GLN A 543 -5.50 14.99 26.14
C GLN A 543 -4.33 14.41 25.33
N ILE A 544 -3.94 13.14 25.55
CA ILE A 544 -2.92 12.46 24.72
C ILE A 544 -3.30 12.52 23.24
N LEU A 545 -4.54 12.12 22.92
CA LEU A 545 -5.01 12.07 21.54
C LEU A 545 -5.01 13.45 20.89
N SER A 546 -5.43 14.47 21.65
CA SER A 546 -5.45 15.87 21.21
C SER A 546 -4.06 16.43 20.98
N PHE A 547 -3.08 16.11 21.83
CA PHE A 547 -1.68 16.47 21.61
C PHE A 547 -1.09 15.80 20.37
N LEU A 548 -1.31 14.50 20.21
CA LEU A 548 -0.80 13.75 19.06
C LEU A 548 -1.32 14.32 17.74
N PHE A 549 -2.65 14.48 17.61
CA PHE A 549 -3.22 15.09 16.41
C PHE A 549 -2.84 16.57 16.28
N GLY A 550 -2.85 17.34 17.38
CA GLY A 550 -2.52 18.75 17.41
C GLY A 550 -1.11 19.02 16.89
N ILE A 551 -0.10 18.29 17.38
CA ILE A 551 1.30 18.43 16.94
C ILE A 551 1.45 18.06 15.47
N LEU A 552 0.91 16.91 15.05
CA LEU A 552 1.01 16.44 13.67
C LEU A 552 0.39 17.44 12.69
N ILE A 553 -0.80 17.94 13.01
CA ILE A 553 -1.52 18.90 12.17
C ILE A 553 -0.81 20.25 12.17
N ASN A 554 -0.35 20.73 13.32
CA ASN A 554 0.34 22.01 13.42
C ASN A 554 1.61 22.02 12.55
N VAL A 555 2.49 21.04 12.76
CA VAL A 555 3.76 20.90 12.02
C VAL A 555 3.48 20.74 10.53
N CYS A 556 2.52 19.88 10.18
CA CYS A 556 2.22 19.62 8.79
C CYS A 556 1.67 20.85 8.06
N MET A 557 0.77 21.60 8.68
CA MET A 557 0.18 22.78 8.07
C MET A 557 1.20 23.91 7.88
N ASP A 558 2.13 24.10 8.82
CA ASP A 558 3.19 25.10 8.69
C ASP A 558 4.20 24.73 7.61
N MET A 559 4.61 23.47 7.59
CA MET A 559 5.52 22.97 6.57
C MET A 559 4.88 22.86 5.19
N LEU A 560 3.55 22.75 5.10
CA LEU A 560 2.83 22.86 3.84
C LEU A 560 2.97 24.26 3.23
N VAL A 561 2.81 25.33 4.03
CA VAL A 561 3.01 26.71 3.55
C VAL A 561 4.44 26.91 3.08
N CYS A 562 5.39 26.55 3.93
CA CYS A 562 6.81 26.62 3.63
C CYS A 562 7.17 25.78 2.40
N GLY A 563 6.47 24.65 2.21
CA GLY A 563 6.57 23.77 1.06
C GLY A 563 6.16 24.41 -0.25
N PHE A 564 5.04 25.11 -0.30
CA PHE A 564 4.69 25.84 -1.50
C PHE A 564 5.70 26.97 -1.78
N VAL A 565 6.15 27.68 -0.75
CA VAL A 565 7.14 28.76 -0.92
C VAL A 565 8.46 28.22 -1.48
N ILE A 566 9.01 27.13 -0.93
CA ILE A 566 10.26 26.55 -1.41
C ILE A 566 10.11 25.91 -2.80
N LEU A 567 8.94 25.35 -3.13
CA LEU A 567 8.65 24.89 -4.50
C LEU A 567 8.59 26.05 -5.48
N ALA A 568 8.07 27.21 -5.08
CA ALA A 568 8.17 28.42 -5.89
C ALA A 568 9.64 28.83 -6.07
N CYS A 569 10.48 28.78 -5.03
CA CYS A 569 11.93 29.02 -5.16
C CYS A 569 12.60 28.03 -6.12
N CYS A 570 12.25 26.74 -6.04
CA CYS A 570 12.74 25.71 -6.96
C CYS A 570 12.37 26.05 -8.42
N GLN A 571 11.13 26.49 -8.66
CA GLN A 571 10.68 26.91 -9.98
C GLN A 571 11.37 28.19 -10.48
N LEU A 572 11.74 29.12 -9.58
CA LEU A 572 12.54 30.30 -9.94
C LEU A 572 13.95 29.91 -10.36
N ASP A 573 14.59 28.99 -9.63
CA ASP A 573 15.91 28.45 -10.00
C ASP A 573 15.85 27.70 -11.32
N LEU A 574 14.80 26.90 -11.54
CA LEU A 574 14.57 26.19 -12.79
C LEU A 574 14.39 27.17 -13.96
N CYS A 575 13.61 28.23 -13.75
CA CYS A 575 13.44 29.31 -14.73
C CYS A 575 14.78 30.00 -15.02
N GLY A 576 15.57 30.32 -14.00
CA GLY A 576 16.90 30.93 -14.15
C GLY A 576 17.89 30.04 -14.92
N HIS A 577 17.93 28.75 -14.58
CA HIS A 577 18.76 27.76 -15.27
C HIS A 577 18.39 27.65 -16.76
N ARG A 578 17.09 27.57 -17.06
CA ARG A 578 16.58 27.56 -18.44
C ARG A 578 16.92 28.83 -19.23
N ILE A 579 16.92 30.00 -18.58
CA ILE A 579 17.33 31.27 -19.20
C ILE A 579 18.84 31.27 -19.49
N GLY A 580 19.65 30.72 -18.58
CA GLY A 580 21.11 30.64 -18.72
C GLY A 580 21.59 29.66 -19.79
N GLN A 581 20.86 28.56 -20.05
CA GLN A 581 21.21 27.54 -21.03
C GLN A 581 20.86 27.89 -22.49
N ASN A 582 20.54 29.15 -22.79
CA ASN A 582 20.03 29.58 -24.10
C ASN A 582 20.93 29.16 -25.29
N GLN A 583 20.57 28.07 -25.95
CA GLN A 583 20.83 27.80 -27.36
C GLN A 583 19.63 28.33 -28.17
N MET A 584 19.91 28.85 -29.36
CA MET A 584 19.09 29.77 -30.18
C MET A 584 17.64 29.36 -30.55
N ASP A 585 17.07 28.28 -30.01
CA ASP A 585 15.82 27.67 -30.47
C ASP A 585 14.67 27.56 -29.45
N ILE A 586 14.82 27.99 -28.18
CA ILE A 586 13.69 28.03 -27.23
C ILE A 586 12.95 29.38 -27.37
N PRO A 587 11.61 29.39 -27.55
CA PRO A 587 10.87 30.64 -27.65
C PRO A 587 10.92 31.39 -26.31
N ALA A 588 11.53 32.58 -26.29
CA ALA A 588 11.59 33.51 -25.15
C ALA A 588 10.23 33.72 -24.42
N LYS A 589 9.12 33.48 -25.12
CA LYS A 589 7.75 33.49 -24.57
C LYS A 589 7.54 32.47 -23.47
N ASP A 590 8.18 31.30 -23.53
CA ASP A 590 7.98 30.21 -22.57
C ASP A 590 8.60 30.54 -21.20
N HIS A 591 9.78 31.17 -21.17
CA HIS A 591 10.43 31.60 -19.91
C HIS A 591 9.66 32.73 -19.22
N ILE A 592 9.13 33.67 -19.99
CA ILE A 592 8.32 34.76 -19.45
C ILE A 592 6.99 34.20 -18.91
N THR A 593 6.38 33.27 -19.63
CA THR A 593 5.18 32.57 -19.16
C THR A 593 5.48 31.78 -17.88
N HIS A 594 6.62 31.10 -17.79
CA HIS A 594 7.07 30.42 -16.57
C HIS A 594 7.20 31.38 -15.39
N HIS A 595 7.88 32.52 -15.57
CA HIS A 595 8.03 33.53 -14.51
C HIS A 595 6.69 34.14 -14.06
N ILE A 596 5.78 34.42 -14.99
CA ILE A 596 4.43 34.93 -14.67
C ILE A 596 3.64 33.88 -13.88
N LEU A 597 3.65 32.62 -14.30
CA LEU A 597 2.98 31.52 -13.60
C LEU A 597 3.48 31.35 -12.17
N ILE A 598 4.80 31.47 -11.95
CA ILE A 598 5.36 31.43 -10.58
C ILE A 598 4.80 32.58 -9.74
N GLY A 599 4.76 33.80 -10.29
CA GLY A 599 4.19 34.96 -9.61
C GLY A 599 2.71 34.77 -9.24
N ASP A 600 1.92 34.15 -10.12
CA ASP A 600 0.52 33.84 -9.86
C ASP A 600 0.35 32.78 -8.77
N VAL A 601 1.19 31.73 -8.79
CA VAL A 601 1.22 30.71 -7.73
C VAL A 601 1.58 31.32 -6.37
N VAL A 602 2.60 32.18 -6.31
CA VAL A 602 2.99 32.89 -5.08
C VAL A 602 1.84 33.74 -4.54
N LYS A 603 1.10 34.44 -5.40
CA LYS A 603 -0.09 35.22 -4.98
C LYS A 603 -1.20 34.31 -4.44
N LYS A 604 -1.44 33.15 -5.06
CA LYS A 604 -2.43 32.17 -4.57
C LYS A 604 -2.03 31.63 -3.19
N VAL A 605 -0.76 31.25 -3.02
CA VAL A 605 -0.20 30.78 -1.72
C VAL A 605 -0.32 31.86 -0.65
N GLN A 606 0.04 33.11 -0.97
CA GLN A 606 -0.11 34.25 -0.08
C GLN A 606 -1.59 34.44 0.32
N SER A 607 -2.51 34.49 -0.65
CA SER A 607 -3.94 34.66 -0.38
C SER A 607 -4.49 33.57 0.55
N PHE A 608 -4.01 32.33 0.38
CA PHE A 608 -4.43 31.18 1.18
C PHE A 608 -4.01 31.31 2.65
N PHE A 609 -2.72 31.57 2.90
CA PHE A 609 -2.12 31.42 4.24
C PHE A 609 -1.82 32.73 4.99
N ILE A 610 -1.79 33.90 4.33
CA ILE A 610 -1.25 35.13 4.97
C ILE A 610 -1.99 35.52 6.26
N VAL A 611 -3.31 35.38 6.30
CA VAL A 611 -4.11 35.71 7.50
C VAL A 611 -3.76 34.78 8.67
N VAL A 612 -3.52 33.50 8.37
CA VAL A 612 -3.12 32.49 9.36
C VAL A 612 -1.72 32.78 9.89
N VAL A 613 -0.78 33.17 9.02
CA VAL A 613 0.60 33.52 9.41
C VAL A 613 0.64 34.78 10.28
N VAL A 614 -0.17 35.80 9.98
CA VAL A 614 -0.25 37.02 10.82
C VAL A 614 -0.79 36.68 12.21
N LEU A 615 -1.85 35.88 12.29
CA LEU A 615 -2.38 35.42 13.58
C LEU A 615 -1.29 34.65 14.35
N LEU A 616 -0.61 33.72 13.68
CA LEU A 616 0.48 32.95 14.27
C LEU A 616 1.58 33.86 14.83
N PHE A 617 2.05 34.84 14.06
CA PHE A 617 3.11 35.77 14.51
C PHE A 617 2.63 36.64 15.68
N SER A 618 1.37 37.10 15.66
CA SER A 618 0.80 37.86 16.77
C SER A 618 0.71 37.05 18.06
N CYS A 619 0.23 35.81 18.00
CA CYS A 619 0.18 34.90 19.13
C CYS A 619 1.59 34.54 19.61
N SER A 620 2.55 34.39 18.69
CA SER A 620 3.93 34.03 19.02
C SER A 620 4.64 35.08 19.87
N LEU A 621 4.30 36.38 19.72
CA LEU A 621 4.83 37.45 20.58
C LEU A 621 4.44 37.21 22.04
N ILE A 622 3.17 36.86 22.28
CA ILE A 622 2.64 36.58 23.61
C ILE A 622 3.23 35.27 24.14
N ILE A 623 3.21 34.20 23.33
CA ILE A 623 3.75 32.87 23.69
C ILE A 623 5.22 32.98 24.13
N LEU A 624 6.06 33.65 23.33
CA LEU A 624 7.48 33.84 23.65
C LEU A 624 7.64 34.62 24.96
N CYS A 625 6.87 35.71 25.13
CA CYS A 625 6.92 36.53 26.34
C CYS A 625 6.53 35.74 27.60
N THR A 626 5.43 34.99 27.58
CA THR A 626 4.96 34.18 28.72
C THR A 626 5.88 33.00 29.00
N SER A 627 6.41 32.33 27.98
CA SER A 627 7.38 31.24 28.18
C SER A 627 8.70 31.72 28.79
N LEU A 628 9.18 32.91 28.40
CA LEU A 628 10.38 33.52 28.98
C LEU A 628 10.13 33.99 30.42
N PHE A 629 8.90 34.38 30.76
CA PHE A 629 8.52 34.75 32.13
C PHE A 629 8.51 33.56 33.10
N GLN A 630 8.11 32.38 32.64
CA GLN A 630 8.03 31.16 33.47
C GLN A 630 9.38 30.45 33.65
N MET A 631 10.24 30.52 32.65
CA MET A 631 11.55 29.87 32.65
C MET A 631 12.38 30.11 33.93
N PRO A 632 12.54 31.35 34.43
CA PRO A 632 13.31 31.64 35.63
C PRO A 632 12.64 31.17 36.94
N GLN A 633 11.34 30.87 36.92
CA GLN A 633 10.58 30.45 38.10
C GLN A 633 10.75 28.95 38.38
N GLN A 634 11.27 28.20 37.40
CA GLN A 634 11.48 26.77 37.48
C GLN A 634 12.95 26.43 37.77
N ASN A 635 13.18 25.38 38.56
CA ASN A 635 14.53 24.91 38.86
C ASN A 635 15.15 24.24 37.61
N ILE A 636 16.40 24.58 37.30
CA ILE A 636 17.12 24.11 36.08
C ILE A 636 17.16 22.58 35.95
N MET A 637 17.17 21.86 37.07
CA MET A 637 17.24 20.39 37.10
C MET A 637 15.88 19.69 37.01
N THR A 638 14.77 20.43 36.88
CA THR A 638 13.42 19.84 36.79
C THR A 638 13.06 19.46 35.36
N LEU A 639 12.23 18.43 35.22
CA LEU A 639 11.70 18.01 33.92
C LEU A 639 10.82 19.11 33.31
N GLU A 640 10.11 19.89 34.14
CA GLU A 640 9.31 21.05 33.75
C GLU A 640 10.14 22.12 33.01
N PHE A 641 11.29 22.51 33.57
CA PHE A 641 12.22 23.43 32.90
C PHE A 641 12.66 22.91 31.52
N PHE A 642 12.99 21.62 31.43
CA PHE A 642 13.36 20.99 30.16
C PHE A 642 12.21 21.03 29.14
N THR A 643 10.97 20.77 29.57
CA THR A 643 9.79 20.80 28.68
C THR A 643 9.52 22.20 28.12
N LEU A 644 9.58 23.24 28.96
CA LEU A 644 9.44 24.63 28.56
C LEU A 644 10.54 25.04 27.59
N PHE A 645 11.77 24.54 27.78
CA PHE A 645 12.90 24.81 26.90
C PHE A 645 12.70 24.22 25.51
N MET A 646 12.32 22.96 25.46
CA MET A 646 12.03 22.27 24.20
C MET A 646 10.87 22.93 23.46
N TYR A 647 9.82 23.31 24.18
CA TYR A 647 8.70 24.06 23.62
C TYR A 647 9.12 25.42 23.06
N LEU A 648 9.87 26.23 23.82
CA LEU A 648 10.39 27.52 23.37
C LEU A 648 11.23 27.39 22.09
N MET A 649 12.13 26.40 22.04
CA MET A 649 12.95 26.15 20.86
C MET A 649 12.10 25.73 19.65
N SER A 650 11.03 24.95 19.86
CA SER A 650 10.12 24.57 18.78
C SER A 650 9.35 25.77 18.20
N VAL A 651 8.91 26.71 19.04
CA VAL A 651 8.20 27.93 18.60
C VAL A 651 9.16 28.89 17.88
N LEU A 652 10.38 29.07 18.38
CA LEU A 652 11.40 29.86 17.69
C LEU A 652 11.74 29.27 16.32
N TYR A 653 11.88 27.94 16.25
CA TYR A 653 12.12 27.24 14.98
C TYR A 653 10.96 27.45 14.00
N GLN A 654 9.71 27.32 14.45
CA GLN A 654 8.52 27.55 13.63
C GLN A 654 8.55 28.93 12.95
N ILE A 655 8.78 30.00 13.72
CA ILE A 655 8.81 31.38 13.18
C ILE A 655 10.01 31.57 12.26
N PHE A 656 11.17 31.02 12.63
CA PHE A 656 12.38 31.07 11.82
C PHE A 656 12.16 30.45 10.44
N VAL A 657 11.54 29.27 10.37
CA VAL A 657 11.32 28.54 9.11
C VAL A 657 10.45 29.35 8.15
N TYR A 658 9.35 29.96 8.62
CA TYR A 658 8.54 30.87 7.80
C TYR A 658 9.39 32.02 7.25
N CYS A 659 10.11 32.72 8.13
CA CYS A 659 10.90 33.91 7.77
C CYS A 659 12.09 33.58 6.85
N TRP A 660 12.72 32.41 7.03
CA TRP A 660 13.80 31.91 6.21
C TRP A 660 13.32 31.64 4.79
N PHE A 661 12.25 30.85 4.62
CA PHE A 661 11.72 30.53 3.29
C PHE A 661 11.14 31.75 2.58
N GLY A 662 10.46 32.65 3.30
CA GLY A 662 10.01 33.93 2.73
C GLY A 662 11.17 34.82 2.24
N ASN A 663 12.27 34.87 3.00
CA ASN A 663 13.47 35.60 2.59
C ASN A 663 14.17 34.94 1.38
N GLN A 664 14.25 33.61 1.36
CA GLN A 664 14.80 32.87 0.21
C GLN A 664 14.01 33.13 -1.07
N LEU A 665 12.67 33.15 -1.00
CA LEU A 665 11.82 33.50 -2.14
C LEU A 665 12.15 34.89 -2.69
N GLN A 666 12.35 35.87 -1.80
CA GLN A 666 12.70 37.24 -2.21
C GLN A 666 14.07 37.29 -2.89
N LEU A 667 15.07 36.60 -2.35
CA LEU A 667 16.42 36.57 -2.94
C LEU A 667 16.44 35.87 -4.30
N LYS A 668 15.81 34.68 -4.39
CA LYS A 668 15.74 33.90 -5.63
C LYS A 668 14.92 34.58 -6.73
N SER A 669 13.90 35.34 -6.35
CA SER A 669 13.13 36.13 -7.31
C SER A 669 13.97 37.27 -7.88
N LYS A 670 14.82 37.92 -7.07
CA LYS A 670 15.72 38.98 -7.55
C LYS A 670 16.84 38.44 -8.44
N SER A 671 17.39 37.26 -8.15
CA SER A 671 18.45 36.65 -8.97
C SER A 671 18.02 36.31 -10.39
N ILE A 672 16.72 36.28 -10.70
CA ILE A 672 16.25 36.17 -12.10
C ILE A 672 16.68 37.39 -12.93
N SER A 673 16.74 38.58 -12.33
CA SER A 673 17.28 39.77 -13.00
C SER A 673 18.72 39.51 -13.45
N ASP A 674 19.54 38.95 -12.56
CA ASP A 674 20.95 38.65 -12.83
C ASP A 674 21.08 37.54 -13.89
N ALA A 675 20.28 36.47 -13.79
CA ALA A 675 20.26 35.39 -14.77
C ALA A 675 19.84 35.85 -16.18
N ILE A 676 18.90 36.79 -16.29
CA ILE A 676 18.56 37.42 -17.58
C ILE A 676 19.72 38.29 -18.07
N TYR A 677 20.35 39.06 -17.19
CA TYR A 677 21.48 39.93 -17.56
C TYR A 677 22.67 39.15 -18.11
N ASP A 678 22.99 38.01 -17.48
CA ASP A 678 24.09 37.12 -17.87
C ASP A 678 23.80 36.29 -19.13
N SER A 679 22.55 36.29 -19.60
CA SER A 679 22.17 35.60 -20.84
C SER A 679 22.57 36.41 -22.09
N ASN A 680 22.55 35.78 -23.27
CA ASN A 680 22.79 36.47 -24.56
C ASN A 680 21.60 37.37 -24.99
N TRP A 681 20.95 38.06 -24.04
CA TRP A 681 19.76 38.88 -24.27
C TRP A 681 20.01 40.07 -25.21
N ALA A 682 21.27 40.53 -25.30
CA ALA A 682 21.70 41.58 -26.21
C ALA A 682 21.56 41.18 -27.68
N ASP A 683 21.71 39.90 -28.03
CA ASP A 683 21.66 39.40 -29.41
C ASP A 683 20.22 39.07 -29.87
N LEU A 684 19.23 39.20 -28.98
CA LEU A 684 17.84 38.95 -29.29
C LEU A 684 17.19 40.06 -30.13
N THR A 685 16.11 39.71 -30.82
CA THR A 685 15.30 40.69 -31.57
C THR A 685 14.77 41.81 -30.67
N PRO A 686 14.55 43.03 -31.19
CA PRO A 686 14.12 44.18 -30.37
C PRO A 686 12.85 43.93 -29.54
N HIS A 687 11.90 43.14 -30.08
CA HIS A 687 10.70 42.74 -29.36
C HIS A 687 11.02 41.85 -28.15
N LYS A 688 11.79 40.78 -28.34
CA LYS A 688 12.19 39.86 -27.26
C LYS A 688 13.05 40.56 -26.21
N ARG A 689 13.91 41.49 -26.64
CA ARG A 689 14.74 42.32 -25.74
C ARG A 689 13.88 43.18 -24.82
N LYS A 690 12.81 43.80 -25.36
CA LYS A 690 11.85 44.59 -24.56
C LYS A 690 11.14 43.73 -23.51
N ASP A 691 10.77 42.50 -23.89
CA ASP A 691 10.09 41.58 -22.98
C ASP A 691 11.00 41.11 -21.83
N TYR A 692 12.27 40.81 -22.11
CA TYR A 692 13.27 40.52 -21.07
C TYR A 692 13.61 41.74 -20.19
N LEU A 693 13.69 42.94 -20.76
CA LEU A 693 13.86 44.18 -19.99
C LEU A 693 12.70 44.40 -19.02
N PHE A 694 11.47 44.13 -19.47
CA PHE A 694 10.30 44.20 -18.59
C PHE A 694 10.35 43.13 -17.50
N SER A 695 10.72 41.90 -17.84
CA SER A 695 10.89 40.82 -16.86
C SER A 695 11.98 41.16 -15.82
N MET A 696 13.11 41.74 -16.25
CA MET A 696 14.21 42.21 -15.40
C MET A 696 13.75 43.33 -14.46
N PHE A 697 13.01 44.31 -14.99
CA PHE A 697 12.43 45.38 -14.17
C PHE A 697 11.44 44.82 -13.13
N MET A 698 10.65 43.81 -13.50
CA MET A 698 9.71 43.16 -12.57
C MET A 698 10.41 42.33 -11.50
N SER A 699 11.49 41.61 -11.84
CA SER A 699 12.22 40.75 -10.90
C SER A 699 13.07 41.52 -9.89
N GLN A 700 13.52 42.74 -10.21
CA GLN A 700 14.27 43.61 -9.29
C GLN A 700 13.52 43.94 -7.98
N ASN A 701 12.19 44.02 -8.03
CA ASN A 701 11.38 44.23 -6.83
C ASN A 701 11.32 42.97 -5.94
N GLY A 702 11.47 41.79 -6.54
CA GLY A 702 11.38 40.49 -5.89
C GLY A 702 9.97 40.14 -5.43
N PHE A 703 9.67 38.85 -5.33
CA PHE A 703 8.44 38.38 -4.69
C PHE A 703 8.55 38.47 -3.18
N THR A 704 7.66 39.26 -2.57
CA THR A 704 7.56 39.40 -1.11
C THR A 704 6.17 38.98 -0.65
N ILE A 705 6.12 38.03 0.27
CA ILE A 705 4.86 37.62 0.90
C ILE A 705 4.64 38.55 2.08
N SER A 706 3.58 39.37 2.02
CA SER A 706 3.25 40.31 3.09
C SER A 706 1.75 40.51 3.28
N PHE A 707 1.35 40.81 4.51
CA PHE A 707 -0.02 41.22 4.82
C PHE A 707 -0.16 42.74 4.62
N HIS A 708 -0.81 43.15 3.54
CA HIS A 708 -1.03 44.57 3.17
C HIS A 708 0.23 45.45 3.29
N GLY A 709 1.42 44.90 3.08
CA GLY A 709 2.70 45.60 3.21
C GLY A 709 3.18 45.88 4.64
N GLN A 710 2.44 45.50 5.69
CA GLN A 710 2.77 45.79 7.09
C GLN A 710 3.53 44.67 7.80
N CYS A 711 3.28 43.41 7.44
CA CYS A 711 3.98 42.25 7.99
C CYS A 711 4.55 41.42 6.84
N SER A 712 5.82 41.65 6.49
CA SER A 712 6.53 40.86 5.48
C SER A 712 7.17 39.62 6.11
N ILE A 713 7.09 38.48 5.44
CA ILE A 713 7.75 37.25 5.89
C ILE A 713 9.23 37.35 5.52
N SER A 714 10.03 37.86 6.45
CA SER A 714 11.46 38.11 6.26
C SER A 714 12.25 37.86 7.54
N ILE A 715 13.57 37.67 7.41
CA ILE A 715 14.45 37.49 8.58
C ILE A 715 14.44 38.71 9.50
N GLN A 716 14.15 39.92 8.99
CA GLN A 716 14.02 41.13 9.80
C GLN A 716 12.80 41.05 10.74
N THR A 717 11.70 40.48 10.25
CA THR A 717 10.48 40.25 11.05
C THR A 717 10.74 39.24 12.17
N TYR A 718 11.49 38.16 11.90
CA TYR A 718 11.92 37.23 12.95
C TYR A 718 12.71 37.93 14.06
N VAL A 719 13.72 38.74 13.69
CA VAL A 719 14.51 39.50 14.67
C VAL A 719 13.63 40.50 15.43
N TRP A 720 12.67 41.15 14.77
CA TRP A 720 11.74 42.07 15.41
C TRP A 720 10.83 41.34 16.42
N ILE A 721 10.30 40.17 16.09
CA ILE A 721 9.47 39.36 16.99
C ILE A 721 10.26 38.98 18.25
N VAL A 722 11.47 38.46 18.08
CA VAL A 722 12.33 38.04 19.21
C VAL A 722 12.74 39.23 20.09
N LYS A 723 13.11 40.37 19.50
CA LYS A 723 13.47 41.57 20.27
C LYS A 723 12.28 42.14 21.04
N THR A 724 11.10 42.15 20.41
CA THR A 724 9.89 42.70 21.02
C THR A 724 9.39 41.82 22.15
N SER A 725 9.41 40.48 21.99
CA SER A 725 9.02 39.55 23.05
C SER A 725 9.99 39.62 24.25
N TYR A 726 11.30 39.70 24.01
CA TYR A 726 12.29 39.90 25.06
C TYR A 726 12.15 41.26 25.77
N GLY A 727 11.85 42.32 25.00
CA GLY A 727 11.54 43.64 25.57
C GLY A 727 10.30 43.62 26.47
N ALA A 728 9.23 42.95 26.03
CA ALA A 728 8.02 42.77 26.82
C ALA A 728 8.27 41.92 28.09
N TYR A 729 9.06 40.85 27.98
CA TYR A 729 9.51 40.06 29.13
C TYR A 729 10.24 40.92 30.18
N ASN A 730 11.20 41.75 29.76
CA ASN A 730 11.94 42.64 30.68
C ASN A 730 11.02 43.65 31.38
N LEU A 731 9.97 44.11 30.70
CA LEU A 731 8.97 44.98 31.29
C LEU A 731 8.17 44.22 32.36
N LEU A 732 7.66 43.02 32.03
CA LEU A 732 6.92 42.18 32.96
C LEU A 732 7.74 41.84 34.20
N GLN A 733 9.01 41.45 34.02
CA GLN A 733 9.92 41.12 35.12
C GLN A 733 10.15 42.31 36.06
N LYS A 734 10.27 43.53 35.51
CA LYS A 734 10.45 44.76 36.32
C LYS A 734 9.17 45.19 37.06
N THR A 735 8.00 44.82 36.56
CA THR A 735 6.72 45.12 37.22
C THR A 735 6.31 44.05 38.24
N SER A 736 6.87 42.84 38.14
CA SER A 736 6.61 41.73 39.06
C SER A 736 7.60 41.63 40.23
N ALA A 737 8.75 42.32 40.13
CA ALA A 737 9.75 42.47 41.19
C ALA A 737 9.46 43.74 42.00
#